data_AF-A0A1J4ZNN5-F1
#
_entry.id   AF-A0A1J4ZNN5-F1
#
_cell.length_a   1.000
_cell.length_b   1.000
_cell.length_c   1.000
_cell.angle_alpha   90.00
_cell.angle_beta   90.00
_cell.angle_gamma   90.00
#
_symmetry.space_group_name_H-M   'P 1'
#
loop_
_entity.id
_entity.type
_entity.pdbx_description
1 polymer ?
#
loop_
_entity_poly.entity_id
_entity_poly.type
_entity_poly.pdbx_seq_one_letter_code
_entity_poly.pdbx_strand_id
1 'polypeptide(L)'
;MKKIKVFSVVLVAVMLFSALAGCAQPKPTAVPPTTAPVAPAATAVPKPTEAPKPVGLGVVKIGNNAEYPPFESVDASGKIVGFDPDIIAAIAKAAGFEFELINTRWDGIFVALASGEFGAVISAATITDERKQTVDFSDPYFNAGQMIAVKQGSPIKTPADLDGKKVGVQLGTTGDIWVSDNTKAEVVRYDEITLAFQALGNGDIDAIVNDGPTSADIIKANPELGATLVGEPFTEENYGIAVSKDKPELLAAINKGLAAVKASGEYDKIYETWFGIPEAAAPAPAAVGKTFIFGRGGDSVQLDPAIVTDGESFRVTGQCLEPLYQYEPGSTNPIPALATGCTANENSTEWTCELRKGVKFHDGTDFNADAVIFNFERWRFTDNPYHYPAQVFEYYEYMWFGFDDDSVITTIEKLDDYTIKFLLNAPLAPFLANLAMDMFAISSPAAIEKYGEDYGTPKAGCVGTGPFKFVEWVEGDHVTMAANDDYWGGRPTIDQILFRVIPDDAARFLALKAGDIHALEQATAEDVAAADADPDLYVMARPALNTGYLAFNYRIKELQDVRVREAIAHAINRQGLVDNFYGKYGEVATNFLPPLVWGHNDAIQDWAHDPALSKQLLADAGFPNGLTEVTIAEDIKDQDGNVVHKAGDKIPLKLFYMPVTRFYYPSPKEIGEAMAADLAKAGINAQLELAGDWPTYLGLRRNGLLVGLYMLGWGGDNGDPDNFHNYFFGGLSSADDVKEPDPREGYYANQEVATLLYKAATNPNQPEREQIYKQVEQLLHDDVARLWVVHNNTPLLFSKKISGYVPQPVGADYYEGTVIAK
;
A
#
# COMPACT_ATOMS: atom_id res chain seq x y z
N MET A 1 -48.75 -27.35 29.72
CA MET A 1 -50.23 -27.20 29.54
C MET A 1 -50.50 -25.82 28.93
N LYS A 2 -51.37 -25.72 27.91
CA LYS A 2 -52.20 -24.54 27.50
C LYS A 2 -51.50 -23.14 27.41
N LYS A 3 -51.66 -22.33 26.35
CA LYS A 3 -52.69 -22.32 25.29
C LYS A 3 -52.26 -21.41 24.12
N ILE A 4 -52.65 -21.82 22.91
CA ILE A 4 -52.57 -21.05 21.65
C ILE A 4 -53.76 -20.07 21.55
N LYS A 5 -53.61 -18.97 20.81
CA LYS A 5 -54.69 -18.22 20.13
C LYS A 5 -54.29 -17.88 18.68
N VAL A 6 -55.28 -17.74 17.79
CA VAL A 6 -55.18 -17.79 16.31
C VAL A 6 -56.18 -16.79 15.67
N PHE A 7 -56.08 -16.59 14.34
CA PHE A 7 -57.01 -15.92 13.39
C PHE A 7 -56.87 -14.37 13.24
N SER A 8 -56.95 -13.75 12.05
CA SER A 8 -56.89 -14.20 10.63
C SER A 8 -56.97 -13.01 9.62
N VAL A 9 -57.11 -13.33 8.31
CA VAL A 9 -57.80 -12.60 7.20
C VAL A 9 -56.85 -12.00 6.13
N VAL A 10 -57.00 -12.19 4.80
CA VAL A 10 -57.75 -13.15 3.91
C VAL A 10 -57.06 -13.18 2.53
N LEU A 11 -57.25 -14.25 1.74
CA LEU A 11 -56.83 -14.39 0.32
C LEU A 11 -57.91 -13.90 -0.66
N VAL A 12 -57.54 -13.18 -1.74
CA VAL A 12 -58.38 -13.05 -2.96
C VAL A 12 -57.53 -13.23 -4.21
N ALA A 13 -57.98 -14.10 -5.12
CA ALA A 13 -57.37 -14.35 -6.42
C ALA A 13 -58.38 -14.08 -7.56
N VAL A 14 -57.88 -13.73 -8.75
CA VAL A 14 -58.67 -13.72 -9.99
C VAL A 14 -57.84 -14.31 -11.13
N MET A 15 -58.33 -15.37 -11.77
CA MET A 15 -57.88 -15.91 -13.07
C MET A 15 -58.90 -15.55 -14.16
N LEU A 16 -58.50 -15.62 -15.45
CA LEU A 16 -59.24 -16.06 -16.66
C LEU A 16 -58.63 -15.35 -17.91
N PHE A 17 -58.52 -15.91 -19.13
CA PHE A 17 -58.44 -17.29 -19.65
C PHE A 17 -57.98 -17.23 -21.15
N SER A 18 -57.42 -18.34 -21.67
CA SER A 18 -56.91 -18.64 -23.03
C SER A 18 -57.59 -18.10 -24.32
N ALA A 19 -56.84 -18.01 -25.44
CA ALA A 19 -57.16 -18.64 -26.76
C ALA A 19 -56.02 -18.56 -27.82
N LEU A 20 -56.04 -19.45 -28.84
CA LEU A 20 -55.02 -19.65 -29.89
C LEU A 20 -55.36 -19.03 -31.27
N ALA A 21 -54.33 -18.68 -32.07
CA ALA A 21 -54.28 -18.82 -33.54
C ALA A 21 -52.83 -18.63 -34.05
N GLY A 22 -52.45 -19.17 -35.23
CA GLY A 22 -51.11 -18.99 -35.81
C GLY A 22 -51.03 -19.28 -37.32
N CYS A 23 -49.86 -19.02 -37.94
CA CYS A 23 -49.55 -19.35 -39.35
C CYS A 23 -48.02 -19.57 -39.61
N ALA A 24 -47.66 -20.78 -40.09
CA ALA A 24 -46.80 -21.15 -41.25
C ALA A 24 -45.77 -20.14 -41.86
N GLN A 25 -44.56 -20.45 -42.38
CA GLN A 25 -43.63 -21.61 -42.60
C GLN A 25 -42.17 -21.04 -42.84
N PRO A 26 -41.09 -21.72 -43.37
CA PRO A 26 -40.74 -23.14 -43.64
C PRO A 26 -39.32 -23.62 -43.15
N LYS A 27 -38.93 -24.88 -43.49
CA LYS A 27 -37.64 -25.60 -43.20
C LYS A 27 -36.55 -25.41 -44.28
N PRO A 28 -35.26 -25.75 -43.99
CA PRO A 28 -34.67 -27.04 -44.47
C PRO A 28 -33.65 -27.70 -43.48
N THR A 29 -33.91 -28.91 -42.95
CA THR A 29 -33.30 -30.24 -43.29
C THR A 29 -31.96 -30.61 -42.59
N ALA A 30 -31.63 -31.91 -42.51
CA ALA A 30 -30.83 -32.52 -41.42
C ALA A 30 -29.58 -33.31 -41.88
N VAL A 31 -28.68 -33.63 -40.92
CA VAL A 31 -27.62 -34.65 -41.03
C VAL A 31 -27.55 -35.48 -39.71
N PRO A 32 -27.23 -36.79 -39.72
CA PRO A 32 -27.33 -37.68 -38.54
C PRO A 32 -26.02 -37.80 -37.71
N PRO A 33 -26.03 -38.50 -36.55
CA PRO A 33 -24.92 -38.51 -35.59
C PRO A 33 -23.86 -39.59 -35.86
N THR A 34 -22.65 -39.38 -35.34
CA THR A 34 -21.58 -40.41 -35.28
C THR A 34 -20.78 -40.35 -33.99
N THR A 35 -20.17 -41.48 -33.66
CA THR A 35 -19.56 -41.86 -32.37
C THR A 35 -18.18 -41.29 -32.10
N ALA A 36 -17.78 -41.28 -30.83
CA ALA A 36 -16.45 -40.90 -30.35
C ALA A 36 -15.29 -41.70 -31.01
N PRO A 37 -14.13 -41.07 -31.27
CA PRO A 37 -12.92 -41.76 -31.71
C PRO A 37 -11.94 -42.05 -30.57
N VAL A 38 -11.24 -43.18 -30.71
CA VAL A 38 -10.09 -43.60 -29.89
C VAL A 38 -8.80 -42.91 -30.39
N ALA A 39 -7.83 -42.71 -29.50
CA ALA A 39 -6.55 -42.05 -29.80
C ALA A 39 -5.67 -42.82 -30.81
N PRO A 40 -4.90 -42.11 -31.67
CA PRO A 40 -3.71 -42.63 -32.34
C PRO A 40 -2.39 -42.23 -31.64
N ALA A 41 -1.32 -42.95 -31.97
CA ALA A 41 -0.06 -42.99 -31.22
C ALA A 41 0.84 -41.74 -31.32
N ALA A 42 1.77 -41.63 -30.37
CA ALA A 42 2.80 -40.60 -30.30
C ALA A 42 3.68 -40.54 -31.57
N THR A 43 3.89 -39.33 -32.08
CA THR A 43 4.95 -39.00 -33.05
C THR A 43 6.08 -38.26 -32.34
N ALA A 44 7.32 -38.55 -32.74
CA ALA A 44 8.50 -38.08 -32.03
C ALA A 44 8.75 -36.57 -32.19
N VAL A 45 9.20 -35.93 -31.11
CA VAL A 45 9.65 -34.55 -31.07
C VAL A 45 10.87 -34.37 -32.00
N PRO A 46 10.88 -33.41 -32.95
CA PRO A 46 12.08 -33.06 -33.69
C PRO A 46 13.12 -32.43 -32.74
N LYS A 47 14.41 -32.73 -32.95
CA LYS A 47 15.49 -32.02 -32.24
C LYS A 47 15.41 -30.50 -32.47
N PRO A 48 15.91 -29.67 -31.52
CA PRO A 48 15.97 -28.22 -31.71
C PRO A 48 16.69 -27.87 -33.01
N THR A 49 15.97 -27.18 -33.90
CA THR A 49 16.53 -26.66 -35.15
C THR A 49 17.35 -25.40 -34.87
N GLU A 50 18.39 -25.22 -35.67
CA GLU A 50 19.33 -24.10 -35.68
C GLU A 50 18.64 -22.71 -35.65
N ALA A 51 19.29 -21.73 -35.03
CA ALA A 51 18.76 -20.37 -34.87
C ALA A 51 18.38 -19.72 -36.24
N PRO A 52 17.28 -18.97 -36.32
CA PRO A 52 16.82 -18.40 -37.59
C PRO A 52 17.80 -17.32 -38.09
N LYS A 53 18.04 -17.31 -39.41
CA LYS A 53 18.84 -16.28 -40.08
C LYS A 53 18.14 -14.91 -40.02
N PRO A 54 18.89 -13.79 -39.94
CA PRO A 54 18.33 -12.44 -39.87
C PRO A 54 17.50 -12.08 -41.10
N VAL A 55 16.47 -11.26 -40.89
CA VAL A 55 15.62 -10.71 -41.95
C VAL A 55 16.39 -9.61 -42.67
N GLY A 56 16.47 -9.67 -44.00
CA GLY A 56 17.27 -8.73 -44.81
C GLY A 56 16.64 -7.34 -44.97
N LEU A 57 16.45 -6.60 -43.87
CA LEU A 57 15.82 -5.27 -43.85
C LEU A 57 16.78 -4.13 -44.26
N GLY A 58 18.10 -4.36 -44.27
CA GLY A 58 19.10 -3.33 -44.54
C GLY A 58 19.25 -2.34 -43.39
N VAL A 59 19.67 -1.10 -43.69
CA VAL A 59 19.76 0.00 -42.73
C VAL A 59 18.42 0.75 -42.71
N VAL A 60 17.70 0.66 -41.58
CA VAL A 60 16.43 1.33 -41.36
C VAL A 60 16.67 2.76 -40.86
N LYS A 61 16.21 3.76 -41.61
CA LYS A 61 16.18 5.15 -41.11
C LYS A 61 15.05 5.31 -40.11
N ILE A 62 15.31 5.87 -38.94
CA ILE A 62 14.34 6.02 -37.85
C ILE A 62 14.33 7.46 -37.39
N GLY A 63 13.17 8.12 -37.49
CA GLY A 63 12.99 9.50 -37.03
C GLY A 63 12.91 9.57 -35.51
N ASN A 64 13.49 10.62 -34.93
CA ASN A 64 13.50 10.91 -33.50
C ASN A 64 13.54 12.44 -33.31
N ASN A 65 12.96 12.98 -32.24
CA ASN A 65 13.04 14.39 -31.86
C ASN A 65 13.80 14.50 -30.53
N ALA A 66 15.12 14.63 -30.60
CA ALA A 66 16.06 14.49 -29.48
C ALA A 66 16.06 15.69 -28.50
N GLU A 67 14.88 16.07 -28.04
CA GLU A 67 14.55 17.27 -27.25
C GLU A 67 13.63 16.92 -26.05
N TYR A 68 13.47 15.62 -25.74
CA TYR A 68 12.49 15.06 -24.80
C TYR A 68 13.14 14.10 -23.78
N PRO A 69 14.00 14.58 -22.87
CA PRO A 69 14.68 13.75 -21.89
C PRO A 69 13.70 13.19 -20.84
N PRO A 70 13.92 11.98 -20.28
CA PRO A 70 15.05 11.07 -20.53
C PRO A 70 14.86 10.14 -21.74
N PHE A 71 13.76 10.27 -22.50
CA PHE A 71 13.46 9.41 -23.65
C PHE A 71 14.44 9.62 -24.79
N GLU A 72 14.68 10.88 -25.18
CA GLU A 72 15.70 11.25 -26.16
C GLU A 72 16.27 12.65 -25.95
N SER A 73 17.58 12.78 -26.13
CA SER A 73 18.33 14.03 -26.02
C SER A 73 19.59 13.98 -26.88
N VAL A 74 20.23 15.12 -27.13
CA VAL A 74 21.55 15.19 -27.77
C VAL A 74 22.63 15.39 -26.72
N ASP A 75 23.60 14.47 -26.65
CA ASP A 75 24.72 14.57 -25.72
C ASP A 75 25.76 15.64 -26.13
N ALA A 76 26.72 15.92 -25.25
CA ALA A 76 27.77 16.90 -25.50
C ALA A 76 28.71 16.56 -26.69
N SER A 77 28.63 15.36 -27.26
CA SER A 77 29.35 14.94 -28.47
C SER A 77 28.53 15.12 -29.76
N GLY A 78 27.24 15.46 -29.64
CA GLY A 78 26.30 15.56 -30.76
C GLY A 78 25.61 14.23 -31.09
N LYS A 79 25.68 13.22 -30.21
CA LYS A 79 25.03 11.92 -30.40
C LYS A 79 23.64 11.94 -29.74
N ILE A 80 22.65 11.36 -30.42
CA ILE A 80 21.34 11.08 -29.83
C ILE A 80 21.49 9.96 -28.77
N VAL A 81 21.00 10.22 -27.56
CA VAL A 81 21.03 9.32 -26.39
C VAL A 81 19.71 9.42 -25.62
N GLY A 82 19.33 8.34 -24.94
CA GLY A 82 18.08 8.27 -24.18
C GLY A 82 17.52 6.85 -24.18
N PHE A 83 16.42 6.65 -23.47
CA PHE A 83 15.70 5.38 -23.44
C PHE A 83 15.28 4.90 -24.82
N ASP A 84 14.71 5.77 -25.66
CA ASP A 84 14.22 5.41 -26.99
C ASP A 84 15.38 4.93 -27.91
N PRO A 85 16.51 5.66 -28.03
CA PRO A 85 17.73 5.19 -28.70
C PRO A 85 18.25 3.81 -28.25
N ASP A 86 18.20 3.52 -26.94
CA ASP A 86 18.70 2.25 -26.41
C ASP A 86 17.69 1.10 -26.62
N ILE A 87 16.39 1.35 -26.46
CA ILE A 87 15.32 0.42 -26.78
C ILE A 87 15.36 0.02 -28.26
N ILE A 88 15.47 0.97 -29.19
CA ILE A 88 15.54 0.63 -30.61
C ILE A 88 16.85 -0.09 -30.98
N ALA A 89 17.96 0.21 -30.30
CA ALA A 89 19.21 -0.54 -30.47
C ALA A 89 19.08 -2.00 -30.04
N ALA A 90 18.43 -2.26 -28.91
CA ALA A 90 18.15 -3.61 -28.43
C ALA A 90 17.20 -4.37 -29.36
N ILE A 91 16.12 -3.72 -29.83
CA ILE A 91 15.16 -4.28 -30.80
C ILE A 91 15.88 -4.62 -32.12
N ALA A 92 16.69 -3.72 -32.66
CA ALA A 92 17.44 -3.91 -33.89
C ALA A 92 18.40 -5.11 -33.80
N LYS A 93 19.13 -5.21 -32.68
CA LYS A 93 20.02 -6.34 -32.34
C LYS A 93 19.26 -7.67 -32.23
N ALA A 94 18.08 -7.69 -31.59
CA ALA A 94 17.26 -8.88 -31.41
C ALA A 94 16.54 -9.34 -32.70
N ALA A 95 16.09 -8.39 -33.53
CA ALA A 95 15.42 -8.65 -34.80
C ALA A 95 16.41 -8.88 -35.97
N GLY A 96 17.65 -8.42 -35.85
CA GLY A 96 18.73 -8.62 -36.82
C GLY A 96 18.73 -7.60 -37.96
N PHE A 97 18.47 -6.33 -37.67
CA PHE A 97 18.57 -5.20 -38.63
C PHE A 97 19.56 -4.13 -38.16
N GLU A 98 20.03 -3.30 -39.10
CA GLU A 98 20.84 -2.10 -38.81
C GLU A 98 19.94 -0.86 -38.89
N PHE A 99 20.29 0.23 -38.20
CA PHE A 99 19.49 1.46 -38.21
C PHE A 99 20.34 2.73 -38.15
N GLU A 100 19.72 3.84 -38.57
CA GLU A 100 20.26 5.21 -38.52
C GLU A 100 19.19 6.08 -37.87
N LEU A 101 19.48 6.67 -36.69
CA LEU A 101 18.60 7.67 -36.08
C LEU A 101 18.79 9.02 -36.78
N ILE A 102 17.68 9.66 -37.13
CA ILE A 102 17.66 10.97 -37.78
C ILE A 102 16.88 11.93 -36.89
N ASN A 103 17.60 12.86 -36.27
CA ASN A 103 16.99 13.92 -35.48
C ASN A 103 16.17 14.84 -36.40
N THR A 104 14.92 15.09 -36.03
CA THR A 104 13.97 15.93 -36.76
C THR A 104 13.04 16.65 -35.78
N ARG A 105 12.17 17.52 -36.29
CA ARG A 105 11.16 18.22 -35.47
C ARG A 105 10.01 17.27 -35.15
N TRP A 106 9.44 17.38 -33.96
CA TRP A 106 8.20 16.67 -33.60
C TRP A 106 7.02 17.07 -34.51
N ASP A 107 6.85 18.36 -34.78
CA ASP A 107 5.82 18.84 -35.71
C ASP A 107 6.00 18.24 -37.11
N GLY A 108 4.95 17.58 -37.61
CA GLY A 108 4.94 16.88 -38.88
C GLY A 108 5.65 15.51 -38.92
N ILE A 109 6.21 14.99 -37.82
CA ILE A 109 7.03 13.76 -37.83
C ILE A 109 6.29 12.53 -38.39
N PHE A 110 5.00 12.37 -38.10
CA PHE A 110 4.17 11.29 -38.65
C PHE A 110 3.85 11.48 -40.14
N VAL A 111 3.81 12.72 -40.63
CA VAL A 111 3.64 13.03 -42.07
C VAL A 111 4.94 12.72 -42.82
N ALA A 112 6.10 13.07 -42.25
CA ALA A 112 7.41 12.69 -42.78
C ALA A 112 7.54 11.16 -42.89
N LEU A 113 7.19 10.43 -41.82
CA LEU A 113 7.14 8.96 -41.81
C LEU A 113 6.21 8.39 -42.89
N ALA A 114 4.96 8.86 -42.97
CA ALA A 114 3.99 8.41 -43.97
C ALA A 114 4.36 8.80 -45.42
N SER A 115 5.19 9.83 -45.61
CA SER A 115 5.75 10.20 -46.91
C SER A 115 6.95 9.35 -47.35
N GLY A 116 7.46 8.49 -46.46
CA GLY A 116 8.59 7.61 -46.71
C GLY A 116 9.97 8.21 -46.42
N GLU A 117 10.04 9.35 -45.71
CA GLU A 117 11.32 9.97 -45.32
C GLU A 117 12.11 9.07 -44.36
N PHE A 118 11.39 8.37 -43.46
CA PHE A 118 11.92 7.36 -42.54
C PHE A 118 11.18 6.02 -42.69
N GLY A 119 11.71 4.96 -42.10
CA GLY A 119 11.09 3.64 -41.98
C GLY A 119 10.20 3.50 -40.75
N ALA A 120 10.64 4.08 -39.65
CA ALA A 120 9.93 4.12 -38.38
C ALA A 120 10.19 5.46 -37.66
N VAL A 121 9.48 5.72 -36.57
CA VAL A 121 9.72 6.80 -35.61
C VAL A 121 9.67 6.21 -34.20
N ILE A 122 10.67 6.52 -33.38
CA ILE A 122 10.69 6.25 -31.95
C ILE A 122 11.10 7.57 -31.27
N SER A 123 10.16 8.15 -30.53
CA SER A 123 10.30 9.49 -29.92
C SER A 123 9.12 9.74 -28.96
N ALA A 124 9.09 9.04 -27.82
CA ALA A 124 8.04 9.12 -26.80
C ALA A 124 6.59 9.09 -27.36
N ALA A 125 6.36 8.31 -28.42
CA ALA A 125 5.23 8.55 -29.31
C ALA A 125 3.94 7.85 -28.83
N THR A 126 3.03 8.58 -28.17
CA THR A 126 1.72 8.03 -27.78
C THR A 126 0.95 7.45 -28.98
N ILE A 127 0.49 6.22 -28.80
CA ILE A 127 -0.41 5.51 -29.69
C ILE A 127 -1.81 6.13 -29.56
N THR A 128 -2.26 6.87 -30.58
CA THR A 128 -3.63 7.40 -30.64
C THR A 128 -4.39 6.84 -31.84
N ASP A 129 -5.72 6.80 -31.75
CA ASP A 129 -6.57 6.33 -32.85
C ASP A 129 -6.57 7.27 -34.07
N GLU A 130 -6.20 8.54 -33.88
CA GLU A 130 -5.93 9.46 -34.98
C GLU A 130 -4.60 9.13 -35.67
N ARG A 131 -3.51 8.98 -34.90
CA ARG A 131 -2.18 8.63 -35.46
C ARG A 131 -2.23 7.27 -36.18
N LYS A 132 -3.00 6.29 -35.66
CA LYS A 132 -3.26 4.99 -36.32
C LYS A 132 -3.94 5.10 -37.71
N GLN A 133 -4.51 6.24 -38.09
CA GLN A 133 -5.04 6.43 -39.44
C GLN A 133 -3.94 6.67 -40.48
N THR A 134 -2.81 7.26 -40.07
CA THR A 134 -1.69 7.65 -40.95
C THR A 134 -0.53 6.66 -40.90
N VAL A 135 -0.24 6.10 -39.73
CA VAL A 135 0.87 5.15 -39.48
C VAL A 135 0.35 3.90 -38.77
N ASP A 136 1.11 2.82 -38.76
CA ASP A 136 0.88 1.70 -37.83
C ASP A 136 1.80 1.86 -36.60
N PHE A 137 1.51 1.16 -35.51
CA PHE A 137 2.31 1.22 -34.28
C PHE A 137 2.73 -0.18 -33.83
N SER A 138 3.88 -0.25 -33.17
CA SER A 138 4.31 -1.44 -32.43
C SER A 138 3.35 -1.78 -31.29
N ASP A 139 3.56 -2.96 -30.69
CA ASP A 139 3.06 -3.22 -29.33
C ASP A 139 3.65 -2.15 -28.39
N PRO A 140 2.91 -1.71 -27.35
CA PRO A 140 3.37 -0.62 -26.49
C PRO A 140 4.65 -0.99 -25.72
N TYR A 141 5.58 -0.05 -25.66
CA TYR A 141 6.87 -0.23 -24.99
C TYR A 141 7.04 0.60 -23.72
N PHE A 142 6.22 1.63 -23.49
CA PHE A 142 6.22 2.44 -22.27
C PHE A 142 4.80 2.97 -22.00
N ASN A 143 4.47 3.29 -20.75
CA ASN A 143 3.24 3.99 -20.38
C ASN A 143 3.61 5.22 -19.54
N ALA A 144 3.19 6.39 -19.99
CA ALA A 144 3.31 7.66 -19.26
C ALA A 144 1.92 8.22 -18.95
N GLY A 145 1.86 9.45 -18.44
CA GLY A 145 0.61 10.21 -18.31
C GLY A 145 0.88 11.70 -18.29
N GLN A 146 -0.08 12.50 -18.77
CA GLN A 146 0.00 13.96 -18.69
C GLN A 146 -0.02 14.41 -17.23
N MET A 147 0.85 15.35 -16.89
CA MET A 147 0.92 15.99 -15.57
C MET A 147 0.95 17.52 -15.70
N ILE A 148 0.67 18.21 -14.60
CA ILE A 148 0.72 19.67 -14.52
C ILE A 148 2.01 20.10 -13.83
N ALA A 149 2.83 20.90 -14.51
CA ALA A 149 3.95 21.61 -13.90
C ALA A 149 3.59 23.08 -13.66
N VAL A 150 3.89 23.59 -12.47
CA VAL A 150 3.57 24.96 -12.02
C VAL A 150 4.74 25.57 -11.25
N LYS A 151 4.74 26.89 -11.07
CA LYS A 151 5.68 27.53 -10.15
C LYS A 151 5.35 27.16 -8.70
N GLN A 152 6.37 26.95 -7.86
CA GLN A 152 6.20 26.66 -6.43
C GLN A 152 5.31 27.72 -5.75
N GLY A 153 4.34 27.26 -4.96
CA GLY A 153 3.33 28.13 -4.35
C GLY A 153 2.12 28.48 -5.24
N SER A 154 2.05 27.96 -6.48
CA SER A 154 0.87 28.14 -7.34
C SER A 154 -0.40 27.54 -6.71
N PRO A 155 -1.57 28.19 -6.86
CA PRO A 155 -2.85 27.66 -6.40
C PRO A 155 -3.43 26.58 -7.32
N ILE A 156 -2.87 26.37 -8.52
CA ILE A 156 -3.27 25.31 -9.45
C ILE A 156 -2.86 23.96 -8.86
N LYS A 157 -3.78 22.99 -8.80
CA LYS A 157 -3.55 21.63 -8.25
C LYS A 157 -4.07 20.52 -9.17
N THR A 158 -5.11 20.79 -9.93
CA THR A 158 -5.86 19.83 -10.74
C THR A 158 -6.09 20.37 -12.15
N PRO A 159 -6.45 19.52 -13.14
CA PRO A 159 -6.76 19.99 -14.48
C PRO A 159 -7.97 20.95 -14.54
N ALA A 160 -8.86 20.91 -13.54
CA ALA A 160 -9.99 21.84 -13.42
C ALA A 160 -9.54 23.29 -13.11
N ASP A 161 -8.34 23.48 -12.53
CA ASP A 161 -7.80 24.80 -12.19
C ASP A 161 -7.17 25.54 -13.38
N LEU A 162 -7.11 24.88 -14.55
CA LEU A 162 -6.50 25.42 -15.79
C LEU A 162 -7.45 26.35 -16.57
N ASP A 163 -8.75 26.35 -16.28
CA ASP A 163 -9.73 27.21 -16.96
C ASP A 163 -9.38 28.71 -16.79
N GLY A 164 -9.16 29.40 -17.91
CA GLY A 164 -8.74 30.81 -17.93
C GLY A 164 -7.29 31.08 -17.53
N LYS A 165 -6.44 30.05 -17.43
CA LYS A 165 -4.98 30.16 -17.22
C LYS A 165 -4.21 30.15 -18.53
N LYS A 166 -3.00 30.69 -18.54
CA LYS A 166 -2.04 30.50 -19.63
C LYS A 166 -1.32 29.17 -19.44
N VAL A 167 -1.57 28.22 -20.32
CA VAL A 167 -1.01 26.86 -20.21
C VAL A 167 -0.04 26.61 -21.37
N GLY A 168 1.21 26.37 -21.02
CA GLY A 168 2.26 25.97 -21.97
C GLY A 168 2.11 24.51 -22.38
N VAL A 169 2.21 24.23 -23.67
CA VAL A 169 2.24 22.87 -24.25
C VAL A 169 3.24 22.84 -25.43
N GLN A 170 3.81 21.68 -25.73
CA GLN A 170 4.54 21.49 -26.98
C GLN A 170 3.57 21.20 -28.13
N LEU A 171 3.72 21.89 -29.26
CA LEU A 171 2.83 21.81 -30.43
C LEU A 171 2.67 20.37 -30.92
N GLY A 172 1.44 19.88 -31.00
CA GLY A 172 1.12 18.57 -31.58
C GLY A 172 1.40 17.35 -30.68
N THR A 173 1.71 17.54 -29.40
CA THR A 173 1.70 16.45 -28.41
C THR A 173 0.28 16.10 -27.98
N THR A 174 0.11 14.98 -27.27
CA THR A 174 -1.19 14.65 -26.65
C THR A 174 -1.57 15.63 -25.54
N GLY A 175 -0.61 16.22 -24.83
CA GLY A 175 -0.84 17.34 -23.91
C GLY A 175 -1.47 18.58 -24.57
N ASP A 176 -1.00 18.98 -25.76
CA ASP A 176 -1.60 20.08 -26.54
C ASP A 176 -3.06 19.80 -26.90
N ILE A 177 -3.32 18.62 -27.47
CA ILE A 177 -4.67 18.15 -27.82
C ILE A 177 -5.55 18.11 -26.58
N TRP A 178 -5.07 17.50 -25.50
CA TRP A 178 -5.84 17.33 -24.27
C TRP A 178 -6.25 18.67 -23.66
N VAL A 179 -5.32 19.62 -23.50
CA VAL A 179 -5.64 20.95 -22.94
C VAL A 179 -6.62 21.70 -23.84
N SER A 180 -6.44 21.61 -25.16
CA SER A 180 -7.29 22.28 -26.14
C SER A 180 -8.73 21.76 -26.16
N ASP A 181 -8.92 20.47 -25.96
CA ASP A 181 -10.23 19.81 -26.03
C ASP A 181 -10.97 19.76 -24.68
N ASN A 182 -10.23 19.71 -23.56
CA ASN A 182 -10.80 19.45 -22.23
C ASN A 182 -10.80 20.68 -21.29
N THR A 183 -10.16 21.79 -21.65
CA THR A 183 -10.09 23.01 -20.82
C THR A 183 -10.50 24.27 -21.57
N LYS A 184 -10.68 25.38 -20.84
CA LYS A 184 -10.80 26.75 -21.38
C LYS A 184 -9.54 27.58 -21.10
N ALA A 185 -8.37 26.95 -21.10
CA ALA A 185 -7.08 27.63 -20.97
C ALA A 185 -6.77 28.52 -22.19
N GLU A 186 -5.96 29.56 -21.98
CA GLU A 186 -5.20 30.21 -23.04
C GLU A 186 -3.99 29.32 -23.38
N VAL A 187 -4.16 28.45 -24.36
CA VAL A 187 -3.12 27.49 -24.79
C VAL A 187 -1.98 28.22 -25.49
N VAL A 188 -0.79 28.23 -24.87
CA VAL A 188 0.44 28.80 -25.41
C VAL A 188 1.31 27.65 -25.94
N ARG A 189 1.42 27.55 -27.26
CA ARG A 189 2.16 26.47 -27.93
C ARG A 189 3.61 26.85 -28.15
N TYR A 190 4.51 25.91 -27.85
CA TYR A 190 5.94 26.01 -28.08
C TYR A 190 6.39 24.91 -29.06
N ASP A 191 7.40 25.19 -29.87
CA ASP A 191 7.99 24.18 -30.77
C ASP A 191 8.77 23.10 -29.99
N GLU A 192 9.31 23.46 -28.82
CA GLU A 192 10.08 22.62 -27.89
C GLU A 192 9.49 22.77 -26.47
N ILE A 193 9.34 21.68 -25.71
CA ILE A 193 8.78 21.76 -24.36
C ILE A 193 9.68 22.53 -23.37
N THR A 194 10.99 22.49 -23.56
CA THR A 194 11.97 23.22 -22.73
C THR A 194 11.74 24.74 -22.74
N LEU A 195 11.25 25.29 -23.85
CA LEU A 195 10.88 26.71 -23.98
C LEU A 195 9.62 27.05 -23.16
N ALA A 196 8.68 26.11 -23.01
CA ALA A 196 7.55 26.27 -22.10
C ALA A 196 8.04 26.33 -20.64
N PHE A 197 8.96 25.46 -20.24
CA PHE A 197 9.57 25.48 -18.90
C PHE A 197 10.33 26.78 -18.60
N GLN A 198 11.05 27.34 -19.57
CA GLN A 198 11.67 28.66 -19.45
C GLN A 198 10.62 29.77 -19.28
N ALA A 199 9.52 29.73 -20.04
CA ALA A 199 8.43 30.69 -19.92
C ALA A 199 7.71 30.60 -18.55
N LEU A 200 7.53 29.41 -17.99
CA LEU A 200 6.99 29.21 -16.65
C LEU A 200 7.94 29.78 -15.57
N GLY A 201 9.26 29.56 -15.72
CA GLY A 201 10.28 30.15 -14.86
C GLY A 201 10.22 31.68 -14.86
N ASN A 202 10.10 32.29 -16.04
CA ASN A 202 9.94 33.74 -16.23
C ASN A 202 8.60 34.29 -15.72
N GLY A 203 7.56 33.46 -15.63
CA GLY A 203 6.19 33.87 -15.29
C GLY A 203 5.37 34.38 -16.48
N ASP A 204 5.75 33.99 -17.70
CA ASP A 204 5.01 34.31 -18.93
C ASP A 204 3.76 33.41 -19.12
N ILE A 205 3.74 32.25 -18.45
CA ILE A 205 2.63 31.29 -18.37
C ILE A 205 2.38 30.85 -16.92
N ASP A 206 1.18 30.37 -16.62
CA ASP A 206 0.75 29.98 -15.26
C ASP A 206 1.06 28.51 -14.93
N ALA A 207 1.00 27.64 -15.95
CA ALA A 207 1.20 26.19 -15.85
C ALA A 207 1.70 25.60 -17.17
N ILE A 208 2.15 24.36 -17.14
CA ILE A 208 2.49 23.52 -18.29
C ILE A 208 1.73 22.20 -18.17
N VAL A 209 1.24 21.66 -19.28
CA VAL A 209 0.79 20.26 -19.36
C VAL A 209 1.72 19.49 -20.29
N ASN A 210 2.32 18.43 -19.75
CA ASN A 210 3.30 17.60 -20.45
C ASN A 210 3.44 16.24 -19.74
N ASP A 211 4.06 15.26 -20.39
CA ASP A 211 4.26 13.92 -19.81
C ASP A 211 5.05 13.98 -18.49
N GLY A 212 4.60 13.23 -17.49
CA GLY A 212 5.14 13.24 -16.13
C GLY A 212 6.66 13.01 -16.04
N PRO A 213 7.22 11.92 -16.61
CA PRO A 213 8.64 11.62 -16.50
C PRO A 213 9.53 12.71 -17.12
N THR A 214 9.17 13.21 -18.30
CA THR A 214 9.88 14.32 -18.97
C THR A 214 9.82 15.61 -18.16
N SER A 215 8.66 15.91 -17.61
CA SER A 215 8.45 17.09 -16.77
C SER A 215 9.27 17.02 -15.47
N ALA A 216 9.34 15.83 -14.85
CA ALA A 216 10.14 15.60 -13.66
C ALA A 216 11.65 15.77 -13.93
N ASP A 217 12.17 15.24 -15.03
CA ASP A 217 13.59 15.36 -15.37
C ASP A 217 13.98 16.81 -15.72
N ILE A 218 13.14 17.53 -16.50
CA ILE A 218 13.37 18.95 -16.80
C ILE A 218 13.39 19.80 -15.52
N ILE A 219 12.45 19.58 -14.58
CA ILE A 219 12.43 20.30 -13.29
C ILE A 219 13.67 19.99 -12.46
N LYS A 220 14.06 18.72 -12.38
CA LYS A 220 15.25 18.24 -11.65
C LYS A 220 16.56 18.81 -12.22
N ALA A 221 16.65 18.94 -13.54
CA ALA A 221 17.82 19.49 -14.22
C ALA A 221 17.92 21.03 -14.13
N ASN A 222 16.80 21.73 -13.91
CA ASN A 222 16.71 23.20 -13.94
C ASN A 222 16.02 23.75 -12.66
N PRO A 223 16.59 23.53 -11.45
CA PRO A 223 15.95 23.92 -10.18
C PRO A 223 15.72 25.43 -10.04
N GLU A 224 16.48 26.26 -10.76
CA GLU A 224 16.34 27.72 -10.80
C GLU A 224 15.02 28.21 -11.43
N LEU A 225 14.31 27.36 -12.18
CA LEU A 225 12.96 27.68 -12.67
C LEU A 225 11.95 27.83 -11.53
N GLY A 226 12.23 27.24 -10.36
CA GLY A 226 11.30 27.22 -9.23
C GLY A 226 9.98 26.50 -9.55
N ALA A 227 10.03 25.53 -10.48
CA ALA A 227 8.89 24.72 -10.89
C ALA A 227 8.70 23.50 -9.97
N THR A 228 7.50 22.93 -10.00
CA THR A 228 7.11 21.71 -9.30
C THR A 228 5.96 21.03 -10.06
N LEU A 229 5.85 19.71 -9.95
CA LEU A 229 4.67 18.97 -10.39
C LEU A 229 3.55 19.08 -9.36
N VAL A 230 2.30 19.01 -9.81
CA VAL A 230 1.10 18.95 -8.96
C VAL A 230 0.09 17.94 -9.49
N GLY A 231 -0.54 17.21 -8.56
CA GLY A 231 -1.47 16.13 -8.84
C GLY A 231 -0.79 14.87 -9.37
N GLU A 232 -1.59 13.83 -9.57
CA GLU A 232 -1.19 12.59 -10.24
C GLU A 232 -1.33 12.71 -11.77
N PRO A 233 -0.72 11.80 -12.56
CA PRO A 233 -0.97 11.72 -13.99
C PRO A 233 -2.46 11.53 -14.30
N PHE A 234 -3.02 12.37 -15.17
CA PHE A 234 -4.46 12.41 -15.45
C PHE A 234 -4.87 11.84 -16.83
N THR A 235 -3.92 11.21 -17.53
CA THR A 235 -4.14 10.41 -18.75
C THR A 235 -3.27 9.15 -18.72
N GLU A 236 -3.63 8.15 -19.53
CA GLU A 236 -2.75 7.02 -19.85
C GLU A 236 -2.16 7.21 -21.26
N GLU A 237 -0.83 7.30 -21.36
CA GLU A 237 -0.09 7.58 -22.58
C GLU A 237 0.76 6.36 -22.97
N ASN A 238 0.16 5.42 -23.69
CA ASN A 238 0.88 4.23 -24.17
C ASN A 238 1.77 4.58 -25.37
N TYR A 239 3.10 4.54 -25.21
CA TYR A 239 4.05 4.81 -26.28
C TYR A 239 4.30 3.60 -27.17
N GLY A 240 4.42 3.85 -28.48
CA GLY A 240 4.68 2.83 -29.50
C GLY A 240 5.61 3.34 -30.59
N ILE A 241 6.39 2.45 -31.18
CA ILE A 241 7.22 2.76 -32.34
C ILE A 241 6.29 2.86 -33.55
N ALA A 242 6.18 4.05 -34.13
CA ALA A 242 5.38 4.26 -35.32
C ALA A 242 6.12 3.72 -36.55
N VAL A 243 5.42 3.04 -37.45
CA VAL A 243 5.95 2.44 -38.67
C VAL A 243 5.04 2.84 -39.83
N SER A 244 5.63 3.10 -41.00
CA SER A 244 4.82 3.41 -42.19
C SER A 244 3.98 2.18 -42.60
N LYS A 245 2.71 2.42 -42.98
CA LYS A 245 1.74 1.36 -43.33
C LYS A 245 2.14 0.51 -44.55
N ASP A 246 3.12 0.96 -45.33
CA ASP A 246 3.69 0.23 -46.46
C ASP A 246 4.83 -0.73 -46.07
N LYS A 247 5.20 -0.81 -44.78
CA LYS A 247 6.31 -1.64 -44.25
C LYS A 247 5.84 -2.61 -43.13
N PRO A 248 4.81 -3.46 -43.35
CA PRO A 248 4.33 -4.40 -42.34
C PRO A 248 5.39 -5.42 -41.89
N GLU A 249 6.37 -5.74 -42.74
CA GLU A 249 7.51 -6.59 -42.38
C GLU A 249 8.49 -5.94 -41.39
N LEU A 250 8.65 -4.61 -41.44
CA LEU A 250 9.44 -3.86 -40.46
C LEU A 250 8.71 -3.82 -39.11
N LEU A 251 7.40 -3.57 -39.12
CA LEU A 251 6.56 -3.61 -37.91
C LEU A 251 6.60 -5.00 -37.24
N ALA A 252 6.44 -6.07 -38.02
CA ALA A 252 6.53 -7.44 -37.50
C ALA A 252 7.93 -7.76 -36.94
N ALA A 253 8.99 -7.23 -37.53
CA ALA A 253 10.35 -7.37 -37.00
C ALA A 253 10.55 -6.58 -35.70
N ILE A 254 10.00 -5.36 -35.61
CA ILE A 254 10.03 -4.52 -34.40
C ILE A 254 9.28 -5.20 -33.24
N ASN A 255 8.04 -5.66 -33.42
CA ASN A 255 7.29 -6.34 -32.35
C ASN A 255 7.98 -7.63 -31.90
N LYS A 256 8.52 -8.42 -32.84
CA LYS A 256 9.30 -9.61 -32.51
C LYS A 256 10.59 -9.27 -31.74
N GLY A 257 11.28 -8.20 -32.12
CA GLY A 257 12.44 -7.69 -31.42
C GLY A 257 12.10 -7.22 -30.00
N LEU A 258 11.06 -6.39 -29.86
CA LEU A 258 10.55 -5.88 -28.59
C LEU A 258 10.14 -7.01 -27.64
N ALA A 259 9.40 -8.01 -28.13
CA ALA A 259 9.02 -9.19 -27.37
C ALA A 259 10.26 -9.99 -26.90
N ALA A 260 11.30 -10.11 -27.73
CA ALA A 260 12.54 -10.78 -27.34
C ALA A 260 13.38 -9.96 -26.33
N VAL A 261 13.42 -8.62 -26.47
CA VAL A 261 14.08 -7.69 -25.54
C VAL A 261 13.40 -7.75 -24.17
N LYS A 262 12.06 -7.71 -24.11
CA LYS A 262 11.29 -7.95 -22.87
C LYS A 262 11.54 -9.35 -22.30
N ALA A 263 11.40 -10.42 -23.09
CA ALA A 263 11.59 -11.80 -22.62
C ALA A 263 13.03 -12.17 -22.20
N SER A 264 14.02 -11.31 -22.46
CA SER A 264 15.42 -11.51 -22.07
C SER A 264 15.86 -10.67 -20.85
N GLY A 265 14.96 -9.86 -20.28
CA GLY A 265 15.28 -8.89 -19.24
C GLY A 265 16.18 -7.73 -19.71
N GLU A 266 16.42 -7.59 -21.01
CA GLU A 266 17.19 -6.45 -21.55
C GLU A 266 16.34 -5.18 -21.58
N TYR A 267 15.00 -5.30 -21.71
CA TYR A 267 14.07 -4.18 -21.52
C TYR A 267 14.22 -3.59 -20.12
N ASP A 268 14.20 -4.44 -19.09
CA ASP A 268 14.20 -4.03 -17.69
C ASP A 268 15.50 -3.29 -17.34
N LYS A 269 16.66 -3.76 -17.81
CA LYS A 269 17.95 -3.06 -17.65
C LYS A 269 17.99 -1.68 -18.32
N ILE A 270 17.40 -1.55 -19.51
CA ILE A 270 17.35 -0.26 -20.22
C ILE A 270 16.38 0.68 -19.49
N TYR A 271 15.27 0.15 -18.97
CA TYR A 271 14.35 0.89 -18.11
C TYR A 271 15.03 1.34 -16.80
N GLU A 272 15.77 0.46 -16.11
CA GLU A 272 16.59 0.78 -14.93
C GLU A 272 17.66 1.85 -15.24
N THR A 273 18.28 1.80 -16.42
CA THR A 273 19.32 2.77 -16.83
C THR A 273 18.77 4.20 -16.94
N TRP A 274 17.52 4.38 -17.39
CA TRP A 274 16.95 5.69 -17.72
C TRP A 274 15.87 6.17 -16.73
N PHE A 275 15.16 5.27 -16.06
CA PHE A 275 14.08 5.55 -15.10
C PHE A 275 14.33 4.95 -13.70
N GLY A 276 15.34 4.08 -13.55
CA GLY A 276 15.71 3.56 -12.24
C GLY A 276 16.22 4.66 -11.31
N ILE A 277 15.94 4.50 -10.02
CA ILE A 277 16.66 5.23 -8.96
C ILE A 277 18.14 4.83 -9.09
N PRO A 278 19.11 5.77 -9.05
CA PRO A 278 20.47 5.51 -9.53
C PRO A 278 21.12 4.23 -8.98
N GLU A 279 21.34 3.25 -9.85
CA GLU A 279 22.13 2.07 -9.51
C GLU A 279 23.55 2.53 -9.15
N ALA A 280 24.04 2.09 -7.98
CA ALA A 280 25.40 2.38 -7.57
C ALA A 280 26.40 1.71 -8.52
N ALA A 281 27.38 2.49 -8.99
CA ALA A 281 28.35 2.06 -9.99
C ALA A 281 28.89 0.63 -9.79
N ALA A 282 28.93 -0.13 -10.90
CA ALA A 282 29.33 -1.54 -10.95
C ALA A 282 30.56 -1.87 -10.09
N PRO A 283 30.56 -3.01 -9.37
CA PRO A 283 31.41 -3.22 -8.21
C PRO A 283 32.90 -3.22 -8.53
N ALA A 284 33.63 -2.34 -7.84
CA ALA A 284 35.07 -2.50 -7.64
C ALA A 284 35.34 -3.82 -6.86
N PRO A 285 36.52 -4.45 -7.03
CA PRO A 285 36.83 -5.73 -6.39
C PRO A 285 36.65 -5.70 -4.86
N ALA A 286 36.11 -6.80 -4.33
CA ALA A 286 35.60 -6.91 -2.97
C ALA A 286 36.60 -6.48 -1.87
N ALA A 287 36.06 -5.79 -0.85
CA ALA A 287 36.71 -5.55 0.43
C ALA A 287 35.66 -5.50 1.55
N VAL A 288 35.95 -6.21 2.65
CA VAL A 288 35.35 -6.22 4.00
C VAL A 288 33.96 -5.57 4.15
N GLY A 289 32.98 -6.39 4.56
CA GLY A 289 31.55 -6.23 4.23
C GLY A 289 30.80 -5.00 4.74
N LYS A 290 29.67 -4.74 4.08
CA LYS A 290 28.75 -3.62 4.33
C LYS A 290 27.66 -4.02 5.34
N THR A 291 27.76 -3.54 6.58
CA THR A 291 26.69 -3.65 7.58
C THR A 291 25.83 -2.39 7.58
N PHE A 292 24.55 -2.51 7.20
CA PHE A 292 23.57 -1.45 7.43
C PHE A 292 23.12 -1.50 8.90
N ILE A 293 22.92 -0.34 9.52
CA ILE A 293 22.62 -0.24 10.96
C ILE A 293 21.40 0.67 11.11
N PHE A 294 20.27 0.08 11.50
CA PHE A 294 19.01 0.79 11.68
C PHE A 294 18.73 0.95 13.17
N GLY A 295 18.62 2.18 13.67
CA GLY A 295 18.28 2.48 15.05
C GLY A 295 16.77 2.48 15.29
N ARG A 296 16.33 1.79 16.33
CA ARG A 296 14.93 1.70 16.75
C ARG A 296 14.74 2.02 18.25
N GLY A 297 13.56 2.50 18.62
CA GLY A 297 13.23 2.83 20.02
C GLY A 297 12.85 1.63 20.88
N GLY A 298 12.15 0.64 20.31
CA GLY A 298 11.79 -0.61 20.97
C GLY A 298 12.65 -1.79 20.54
N ASP A 299 12.63 -2.88 21.30
CA ASP A 299 13.04 -4.19 20.81
C ASP A 299 11.84 -4.92 20.18
N SER A 300 12.09 -5.98 19.41
CA SER A 300 11.02 -6.85 18.88
C SER A 300 10.31 -7.59 20.02
N VAL A 301 9.04 -7.96 19.83
CA VAL A 301 8.30 -8.80 20.79
C VAL A 301 8.55 -10.28 20.50
N GLN A 302 8.36 -10.71 19.25
CA GLN A 302 8.75 -12.02 18.72
C GLN A 302 9.01 -11.92 17.21
N LEU A 303 9.77 -12.86 16.64
CA LEU A 303 10.08 -12.96 15.22
C LEU A 303 9.24 -14.03 14.49
N ASP A 304 8.07 -14.34 15.03
CA ASP A 304 6.97 -15.01 14.32
C ASP A 304 5.86 -13.96 14.09
N PRO A 305 5.66 -13.48 12.85
CA PRO A 305 4.81 -12.32 12.60
C PRO A 305 3.31 -12.64 12.73
N ALA A 306 2.93 -13.92 12.76
CA ALA A 306 1.53 -14.34 12.87
C ALA A 306 0.94 -14.16 14.29
N ILE A 307 1.78 -13.91 15.30
CA ILE A 307 1.41 -13.89 16.73
C ILE A 307 1.72 -12.55 17.43
N VAL A 308 2.09 -11.53 16.67
CA VAL A 308 2.41 -10.17 17.14
C VAL A 308 1.66 -9.13 16.33
N THR A 309 1.56 -7.91 16.87
CA THR A 309 0.85 -6.77 16.25
C THR A 309 1.67 -5.48 16.28
N ASP A 310 3.00 -5.61 16.40
CA ASP A 310 3.92 -4.49 16.55
C ASP A 310 4.94 -4.37 15.40
N GLY A 311 5.19 -3.13 14.99
CA GLY A 311 6.11 -2.84 13.88
C GLY A 311 7.60 -3.06 14.18
N GLU A 312 8.02 -3.22 15.45
CA GLU A 312 9.43 -3.52 15.76
C GLU A 312 9.74 -5.00 15.52
N SER A 313 8.75 -5.87 15.67
CA SER A 313 8.77 -7.25 15.18
C SER A 313 8.72 -7.28 13.64
N PHE A 314 7.73 -6.64 13.02
CA PHE A 314 7.50 -6.70 11.57
C PHE A 314 8.69 -6.23 10.73
N ARG A 315 9.34 -5.13 11.14
CA ARG A 315 10.54 -4.58 10.49
C ARG A 315 11.68 -5.60 10.33
N VAL A 316 11.77 -6.58 11.23
CA VAL A 316 12.76 -7.67 11.16
C VAL A 316 12.22 -8.84 10.35
N THR A 317 10.97 -9.25 10.60
CA THR A 317 10.38 -10.44 9.95
C THR A 317 10.20 -10.26 8.45
N GLY A 318 9.84 -9.07 7.97
CA GLY A 318 9.72 -8.76 6.53
C GLY A 318 11.04 -8.87 5.75
N GLN A 319 12.20 -8.90 6.43
CA GLN A 319 13.49 -9.18 5.79
C GLN A 319 13.79 -10.68 5.67
N CYS A 320 13.03 -11.50 6.38
CA CYS A 320 13.34 -12.90 6.70
C CYS A 320 12.34 -13.87 6.07
N LEU A 321 11.07 -13.49 6.11
CA LEU A 321 9.90 -14.24 5.68
C LEU A 321 9.27 -13.51 4.50
N GLU A 322 8.54 -14.23 3.64
CA GLU A 322 7.82 -13.63 2.51
C GLU A 322 6.37 -14.14 2.50
N PRO A 323 5.38 -13.31 2.15
CA PRO A 323 4.01 -13.75 1.95
C PRO A 323 3.79 -14.33 0.54
N LEU A 324 2.58 -14.83 0.27
CA LEU A 324 2.23 -15.35 -1.05
C LEU A 324 2.19 -14.23 -2.10
N TYR A 325 1.69 -13.06 -1.69
CA TYR A 325 1.82 -11.82 -2.44
C TYR A 325 2.74 -10.87 -1.65
N GLN A 326 3.08 -9.73 -2.22
CA GLN A 326 3.73 -8.61 -1.54
C GLN A 326 3.13 -7.31 -2.09
N TYR A 327 3.48 -6.16 -1.53
CA TYR A 327 3.06 -4.88 -2.10
C TYR A 327 4.06 -4.39 -3.16
N GLU A 328 3.54 -3.72 -4.18
CA GLU A 328 4.34 -3.00 -5.15
C GLU A 328 5.15 -1.88 -4.46
N PRO A 329 6.44 -1.67 -4.81
CA PRO A 329 7.30 -0.70 -4.14
C PRO A 329 6.71 0.71 -4.00
N GLY A 330 6.51 1.16 -2.75
CA GLY A 330 5.95 2.48 -2.42
C GLY A 330 4.41 2.53 -2.45
N SER A 331 3.75 1.39 -2.67
CA SER A 331 2.30 1.26 -2.89
C SER A 331 1.69 0.26 -1.89
N THR A 332 0.38 0.06 -1.98
CA THR A 332 -0.37 -1.03 -1.31
C THR A 332 -1.04 -1.97 -2.31
N ASN A 333 -0.67 -1.87 -3.59
CA ASN A 333 -1.15 -2.74 -4.66
C ASN A 333 -0.54 -4.15 -4.51
N PRO A 334 -1.33 -5.23 -4.33
CA PRO A 334 -0.80 -6.58 -4.17
C PRO A 334 -0.26 -7.16 -5.47
N ILE A 335 1.01 -7.60 -5.47
CA ILE A 335 1.71 -8.23 -6.60
C ILE A 335 2.23 -9.63 -6.24
N PRO A 336 2.45 -10.53 -7.22
CA PRO A 336 2.90 -11.91 -6.97
C PRO A 336 4.29 -12.00 -6.29
N ALA A 337 4.38 -12.74 -5.18
CA ALA A 337 5.62 -13.01 -4.43
C ALA A 337 5.93 -14.52 -4.42
N LEU A 338 5.70 -15.24 -3.31
CA LEU A 338 5.85 -16.70 -3.25
C LEU A 338 4.77 -17.45 -4.07
N ALA A 339 3.60 -16.85 -4.29
CA ALA A 339 2.69 -17.25 -5.35
C ALA A 339 3.00 -16.46 -6.63
N THR A 340 3.02 -17.13 -7.79
CA THR A 340 3.17 -16.48 -9.11
C THR A 340 1.86 -15.94 -9.67
N GLY A 341 0.72 -16.33 -9.07
CA GLY A 341 -0.59 -15.78 -9.36
C GLY A 341 -1.71 -16.57 -8.66
N CYS A 342 -2.81 -15.90 -8.33
CA CYS A 342 -4.03 -16.48 -7.79
C CYS A 342 -5.23 -16.08 -8.66
N THR A 343 -6.08 -17.05 -9.03
CA THR A 343 -7.29 -16.83 -9.85
C THR A 343 -8.54 -17.21 -9.07
N ALA A 344 -9.49 -16.27 -9.00
CA ALA A 344 -10.81 -16.48 -8.39
C ALA A 344 -11.78 -17.23 -9.32
N ASN A 345 -12.75 -17.96 -8.76
CA ASN A 345 -13.97 -18.35 -9.47
C ASN A 345 -14.94 -17.14 -9.62
N GLU A 346 -16.02 -17.30 -10.39
CA GLU A 346 -16.99 -16.21 -10.67
C GLU A 346 -17.60 -15.58 -9.40
N ASN A 347 -17.67 -16.33 -8.30
CA ASN A 347 -18.24 -15.88 -7.02
C ASN A 347 -17.19 -15.41 -6.01
N SER A 348 -15.89 -15.43 -6.35
CA SER A 348 -14.76 -15.16 -5.44
C SER A 348 -14.71 -16.05 -4.17
N THR A 349 -15.30 -17.25 -4.23
CA THR A 349 -15.31 -18.25 -3.13
C THR A 349 -14.30 -19.38 -3.32
N GLU A 350 -13.64 -19.46 -4.48
CA GLU A 350 -12.51 -20.37 -4.71
C GLU A 350 -11.36 -19.58 -5.31
N TRP A 351 -10.17 -19.70 -4.73
CA TRP A 351 -8.95 -19.04 -5.23
C TRP A 351 -7.87 -20.08 -5.48
N THR A 352 -7.55 -20.32 -6.76
CA THR A 352 -6.48 -21.26 -7.16
C THR A 352 -5.18 -20.48 -7.35
N CYS A 353 -4.14 -20.84 -6.59
CA CYS A 353 -2.86 -20.15 -6.56
C CYS A 353 -1.72 -21.06 -7.03
N GLU A 354 -0.93 -20.57 -7.98
CA GLU A 354 0.31 -21.19 -8.43
C GLU A 354 1.48 -20.70 -7.57
N LEU A 355 2.34 -21.61 -7.11
CA LEU A 355 3.46 -21.33 -6.21
C LEU A 355 4.80 -21.32 -6.95
N ARG A 356 5.69 -20.42 -6.53
CA ARG A 356 7.04 -20.24 -7.09
C ARG A 356 7.89 -21.48 -6.85
N LYS A 357 8.49 -21.99 -7.92
CA LYS A 357 9.29 -23.23 -7.91
C LYS A 357 10.75 -22.94 -7.62
N GLY A 358 11.40 -23.85 -6.87
CA GLY A 358 12.83 -23.78 -6.57
C GLY A 358 13.21 -22.79 -5.45
N VAL A 359 12.22 -22.23 -4.75
CA VAL A 359 12.46 -21.42 -3.54
C VAL A 359 12.84 -22.33 -2.38
N LYS A 360 13.80 -21.88 -1.57
CA LYS A 360 14.30 -22.57 -0.38
C LYS A 360 14.09 -21.73 0.86
N PHE A 361 13.68 -22.37 1.95
CA PHE A 361 13.80 -21.79 3.28
C PHE A 361 15.29 -21.67 3.67
N HIS A 362 15.60 -20.78 4.62
CA HIS A 362 16.97 -20.54 5.08
C HIS A 362 17.65 -21.78 5.71
N ASP A 363 16.86 -22.76 6.14
CA ASP A 363 17.33 -24.07 6.63
C ASP A 363 17.61 -25.11 5.52
N GLY A 364 17.32 -24.77 4.26
CA GLY A 364 17.53 -25.61 3.07
C GLY A 364 16.33 -26.48 2.65
N THR A 365 15.22 -26.46 3.41
CA THR A 365 13.97 -27.13 3.01
C THR A 365 13.29 -26.41 1.85
N ASP A 366 12.47 -27.13 1.08
CA ASP A 366 11.75 -26.58 -0.08
C ASP A 366 10.50 -25.81 0.36
N PHE A 367 10.27 -24.64 -0.24
CA PHE A 367 8.97 -23.99 -0.21
C PHE A 367 8.03 -24.67 -1.22
N ASN A 368 6.85 -25.08 -0.74
CA ASN A 368 5.86 -25.82 -1.53
C ASN A 368 4.44 -25.66 -0.93
N ALA A 369 3.46 -26.33 -1.52
CA ALA A 369 2.07 -26.35 -1.07
C ALA A 369 1.89 -26.83 0.38
N ASP A 370 2.67 -27.82 0.84
CA ASP A 370 2.58 -28.34 2.21
C ASP A 370 3.01 -27.27 3.24
N ALA A 371 4.02 -26.46 2.91
CA ALA A 371 4.46 -25.37 3.77
C ALA A 371 3.41 -24.26 3.90
N VAL A 372 2.68 -23.94 2.83
CA VAL A 372 1.58 -22.97 2.89
C VAL A 372 0.43 -23.51 3.75
N ILE A 373 0.01 -24.76 3.49
CA ILE A 373 -1.07 -25.42 4.24
C ILE A 373 -0.71 -25.49 5.74
N PHE A 374 0.51 -25.93 6.08
CA PHE A 374 0.99 -25.97 7.47
C PHE A 374 0.82 -24.64 8.21
N ASN A 375 1.21 -23.53 7.57
CA ASN A 375 1.13 -22.20 8.20
C ASN A 375 -0.33 -21.77 8.38
N PHE A 376 -1.16 -21.82 7.34
CA PHE A 376 -2.56 -21.44 7.43
C PHE A 376 -3.38 -22.34 8.37
N GLU A 377 -3.13 -23.66 8.41
CA GLU A 377 -3.77 -24.58 9.35
C GLU A 377 -3.32 -24.36 10.79
N ARG A 378 -2.05 -23.98 11.02
CA ARG A 378 -1.55 -23.56 12.33
C ARG A 378 -2.26 -22.31 12.81
N TRP A 379 -2.45 -21.31 11.95
CA TRP A 379 -3.12 -20.06 12.32
C TRP A 379 -4.62 -20.28 12.56
N ARG A 380 -5.27 -21.09 11.72
CA ARG A 380 -6.72 -21.32 11.76
C ARG A 380 -7.20 -22.19 12.91
N PHE A 381 -6.57 -23.35 13.12
CA PHE A 381 -7.15 -24.38 13.97
C PHE A 381 -6.65 -24.28 15.40
N THR A 382 -7.55 -24.06 16.36
CA THR A 382 -7.19 -23.86 17.77
C THR A 382 -6.73 -25.16 18.47
N ASP A 383 -6.98 -26.32 17.87
CA ASP A 383 -6.50 -27.63 18.32
C ASP A 383 -5.24 -28.12 17.59
N ASN A 384 -4.69 -27.33 16.67
CA ASN A 384 -3.46 -27.66 15.96
C ASN A 384 -2.27 -27.76 16.95
N PRO A 385 -1.39 -28.78 16.84
CA PRO A 385 -0.26 -28.97 17.76
C PRO A 385 0.77 -27.83 17.76
N TYR A 386 0.71 -26.91 16.80
CA TYR A 386 1.56 -25.72 16.70
C TYR A 386 0.80 -24.40 16.97
N HIS A 387 -0.49 -24.46 17.33
CA HIS A 387 -1.29 -23.33 17.80
C HIS A 387 -1.20 -23.27 19.34
N TYR A 388 -0.11 -22.71 19.86
CA TYR A 388 0.18 -22.80 21.28
C TYR A 388 -0.73 -21.88 22.12
N PRO A 389 -1.28 -22.32 23.27
CA PRO A 389 -2.18 -21.51 24.10
C PRO A 389 -1.59 -20.19 24.65
N ALA A 390 -0.27 -20.02 24.59
CA ALA A 390 0.43 -18.79 24.96
C ALA A 390 0.58 -17.78 23.78
N GLN A 391 0.23 -18.20 22.56
CA GLN A 391 0.28 -17.38 21.35
C GLN A 391 -1.11 -16.80 21.05
N VAL A 392 -1.15 -15.66 20.34
CA VAL A 392 -2.39 -14.96 20.00
C VAL A 392 -2.37 -14.57 18.53
N PHE A 393 -3.10 -15.31 17.70
CA PHE A 393 -3.19 -15.09 16.26
C PHE A 393 -4.22 -13.98 15.91
N GLU A 394 -4.09 -12.80 16.54
CA GLU A 394 -5.06 -11.69 16.49
C GLU A 394 -5.40 -11.29 15.05
N TYR A 395 -4.40 -11.18 14.17
CA TYR A 395 -4.62 -10.89 12.75
C TYR A 395 -5.36 -11.99 12.00
N TYR A 396 -5.17 -13.26 12.34
CA TYR A 396 -5.89 -14.34 11.64
C TYR A 396 -7.38 -14.27 11.93
N GLU A 397 -7.76 -14.12 13.21
CA GLU A 397 -9.15 -13.98 13.66
C GLU A 397 -9.89 -12.88 12.89
N TYR A 398 -9.29 -11.69 12.78
CA TYR A 398 -9.94 -10.56 12.12
C TYR A 398 -9.92 -10.66 10.59
N MET A 399 -8.76 -10.90 9.97
CA MET A 399 -8.60 -10.87 8.51
C MET A 399 -9.25 -12.07 7.80
N TRP A 400 -9.52 -13.15 8.54
CA TRP A 400 -10.16 -14.36 8.02
C TRP A 400 -11.47 -14.71 8.77
N PHE A 401 -12.10 -13.73 9.42
CA PHE A 401 -13.43 -13.79 10.07
C PHE A 401 -13.61 -14.81 11.22
N GLY A 402 -12.54 -15.44 11.70
CA GLY A 402 -12.57 -16.32 12.86
C GLY A 402 -11.57 -17.46 12.77
N PHE A 403 -11.58 -18.31 13.80
CA PHE A 403 -10.84 -19.57 13.86
C PHE A 403 -11.75 -20.75 13.48
N ASP A 404 -11.17 -21.94 13.34
CA ASP A 404 -11.90 -23.21 13.21
C ASP A 404 -13.04 -23.17 12.17
N ASP A 405 -14.30 -23.38 12.57
CA ASP A 405 -15.49 -23.37 11.70
C ASP A 405 -16.00 -21.95 11.36
N ASP A 406 -15.64 -20.93 12.15
CA ASP A 406 -16.04 -19.52 11.92
C ASP A 406 -15.16 -18.85 10.85
N SER A 407 -13.96 -19.38 10.61
CA SER A 407 -13.03 -18.93 9.58
C SER A 407 -13.67 -18.90 8.18
N VAL A 408 -13.49 -17.79 7.46
CA VAL A 408 -13.89 -17.65 6.05
C VAL A 408 -13.17 -18.66 5.16
N ILE A 409 -11.91 -19.04 5.48
CA ILE A 409 -11.19 -20.14 4.82
C ILE A 409 -11.68 -21.47 5.39
N THR A 410 -12.44 -22.22 4.60
CA THR A 410 -12.99 -23.52 5.00
C THR A 410 -12.01 -24.68 4.77
N THR A 411 -11.18 -24.62 3.73
CA THR A 411 -10.23 -25.66 3.31
C THR A 411 -9.14 -25.05 2.42
N ILE A 412 -7.93 -25.61 2.46
CA ILE A 412 -6.89 -25.37 1.46
C ILE A 412 -6.55 -26.70 0.78
N GLU A 413 -7.00 -26.87 -0.46
CA GLU A 413 -6.75 -28.08 -1.24
C GLU A 413 -5.34 -28.05 -1.84
N LYS A 414 -4.50 -29.06 -1.54
CA LYS A 414 -3.29 -29.34 -2.31
C LYS A 414 -3.68 -29.99 -3.64
N LEU A 415 -3.59 -29.25 -4.74
CA LEU A 415 -3.83 -29.79 -6.08
C LEU A 415 -2.57 -30.50 -6.63
N ASP A 416 -1.40 -29.90 -6.40
CA ASP A 416 -0.07 -30.52 -6.54
C ASP A 416 0.95 -29.82 -5.63
N ASP A 417 2.24 -30.18 -5.70
CA ASP A 417 3.29 -29.59 -4.85
C ASP A 417 3.46 -28.08 -4.99
N TYR A 418 3.00 -27.47 -6.09
CA TYR A 418 3.11 -26.04 -6.39
C TYR A 418 1.79 -25.42 -6.85
N THR A 419 0.66 -26.06 -6.58
CA THR A 419 -0.67 -25.51 -6.86
C THR A 419 -1.60 -25.80 -5.69
N ILE A 420 -2.14 -24.76 -5.08
CA ILE A 420 -3.11 -24.85 -3.98
C ILE A 420 -4.42 -24.17 -4.37
N LYS A 421 -5.52 -24.54 -3.71
CA LYS A 421 -6.80 -23.83 -3.81
C LYS A 421 -7.38 -23.53 -2.44
N PHE A 422 -7.61 -22.26 -2.14
CA PHE A 422 -8.41 -21.83 -0.99
C PHE A 422 -9.90 -21.96 -1.32
N LEU A 423 -10.66 -22.61 -0.43
CA LEU A 423 -12.13 -22.70 -0.48
C LEU A 423 -12.70 -21.80 0.62
N LEU A 424 -13.58 -20.86 0.25
CA LEU A 424 -14.18 -19.89 1.18
C LEU A 424 -15.69 -20.15 1.37
N ASN A 425 -16.21 -19.90 2.58
CA ASN A 425 -17.66 -19.97 2.84
C ASN A 425 -18.43 -18.74 2.30
N ALA A 426 -17.73 -17.61 2.14
CA ALA A 426 -18.20 -16.35 1.57
C ALA A 426 -17.08 -15.72 0.72
N PRO A 427 -17.39 -14.84 -0.24
CA PRO A 427 -16.38 -14.01 -0.89
C PRO A 427 -15.67 -13.11 0.13
N LEU A 428 -14.35 -12.95 -0.02
CA LEU A 428 -13.56 -11.98 0.73
C LEU A 428 -12.94 -10.98 -0.24
N ALA A 429 -13.42 -9.74 -0.24
CA ALA A 429 -12.95 -8.70 -1.15
C ALA A 429 -11.45 -8.35 -0.98
N PRO A 430 -10.89 -8.22 0.25
CA PRO A 430 -9.47 -7.97 0.44
C PRO A 430 -8.58 -9.22 0.32
N PHE A 431 -9.04 -10.36 -0.24
CA PHE A 431 -8.30 -11.63 -0.22
C PHE A 431 -6.83 -11.53 -0.65
N LEU A 432 -6.53 -10.91 -1.81
CA LEU A 432 -5.15 -10.74 -2.29
C LEU A 432 -4.36 -9.71 -1.46
N ALA A 433 -5.03 -8.69 -0.92
CA ALA A 433 -4.40 -7.71 -0.04
C ALA A 433 -3.99 -8.35 1.29
N ASN A 434 -4.82 -9.27 1.83
CA ASN A 434 -4.50 -10.06 3.01
C ASN A 434 -3.36 -11.04 2.71
N LEU A 435 -3.33 -11.71 1.55
CA LEU A 435 -2.22 -12.57 1.14
C LEU A 435 -0.87 -11.84 0.95
N ALA A 436 -0.85 -10.50 0.99
CA ALA A 436 0.34 -9.66 0.89
C ALA A 436 0.85 -9.11 2.24
N MET A 437 0.14 -9.32 3.35
CA MET A 437 0.53 -8.84 4.67
C MET A 437 1.67 -9.71 5.25
N ASP A 438 2.70 -9.08 5.83
CA ASP A 438 3.84 -9.74 6.49
C ASP A 438 3.44 -10.76 7.58
N MET A 439 2.29 -10.55 8.21
CA MET A 439 1.73 -11.41 9.26
C MET A 439 1.24 -12.76 8.75
N PHE A 440 1.05 -12.87 7.42
CA PHE A 440 0.79 -14.13 6.71
C PHE A 440 1.99 -14.57 5.85
N ALA A 441 3.19 -14.09 6.19
CA ALA A 441 4.44 -14.57 5.60
C ALA A 441 4.74 -16.02 6.03
N ILE A 442 5.22 -16.83 5.08
CA ILE A 442 5.33 -18.28 5.26
C ILE A 442 6.61 -18.63 6.05
N SER A 443 6.43 -19.18 7.25
CA SER A 443 7.53 -19.70 8.07
C SER A 443 7.90 -21.14 7.69
N SER A 444 9.16 -21.52 7.83
CA SER A 444 9.59 -22.91 7.65
C SER A 444 8.86 -23.84 8.61
N PRO A 445 8.10 -24.84 8.11
CA PRO A 445 7.51 -25.87 8.97
C PRO A 445 8.58 -26.57 9.79
N ALA A 446 9.70 -26.97 9.16
CA ALA A 446 10.78 -27.70 9.84
C ALA A 446 11.44 -26.89 10.98
N ALA A 447 11.43 -25.56 10.91
CA ALA A 447 11.86 -24.71 12.01
C ALA A 447 10.83 -24.69 13.15
N ILE A 448 9.54 -24.53 12.83
CA ILE A 448 8.45 -24.56 13.83
C ILE A 448 8.38 -25.93 14.53
N GLU A 449 8.47 -27.03 13.79
CA GLU A 449 8.51 -28.39 14.37
C GLU A 449 9.72 -28.62 15.29
N LYS A 450 10.86 -28.01 14.97
CA LYS A 450 12.13 -28.15 15.72
C LYS A 450 12.16 -27.33 17.00
N TYR A 451 11.61 -26.11 16.98
CA TYR A 451 11.71 -25.15 18.09
C TYR A 451 10.41 -25.05 18.91
N GLY A 452 9.25 -25.37 18.33
CA GLY A 452 7.95 -25.28 19.00
C GLY A 452 7.66 -23.87 19.51
N GLU A 453 7.25 -23.75 20.78
CA GLU A 453 7.03 -22.45 21.45
C GLU A 453 8.28 -21.54 21.48
N ASP A 454 9.49 -22.08 21.29
CA ASP A 454 10.71 -21.26 21.19
C ASP A 454 10.92 -20.63 19.78
N TYR A 455 10.12 -20.99 18.77
CA TYR A 455 10.16 -20.33 17.45
C TYR A 455 9.80 -18.84 17.59
N GLY A 456 10.48 -17.96 16.83
CA GLY A 456 10.30 -16.51 16.96
C GLY A 456 10.95 -15.89 18.21
N THR A 457 11.41 -16.67 19.20
CA THR A 457 12.14 -16.13 20.37
C THR A 457 13.64 -15.91 20.06
N PRO A 458 14.42 -15.21 20.91
CA PRO A 458 15.87 -15.03 20.72
C PRO A 458 16.67 -16.34 20.54
N LYS A 459 16.12 -17.49 20.96
CA LYS A 459 16.75 -18.81 20.80
C LYS A 459 16.73 -19.36 19.37
N ALA A 460 15.74 -18.93 18.56
CA ALA A 460 15.45 -19.51 17.24
C ALA A 460 15.36 -18.46 16.13
N GLY A 461 14.87 -17.26 16.46
CA GLY A 461 14.54 -16.21 15.50
C GLY A 461 13.48 -16.65 14.48
N CYS A 462 13.55 -16.04 13.30
CA CYS A 462 12.74 -16.39 12.13
C CYS A 462 13.50 -17.32 11.19
N VAL A 463 12.79 -18.19 10.48
CA VAL A 463 13.34 -19.01 9.38
C VAL A 463 12.35 -18.96 8.22
N GLY A 464 12.68 -18.18 7.20
CA GLY A 464 11.81 -17.94 6.04
C GLY A 464 12.54 -18.15 4.72
N THR A 465 12.05 -17.52 3.67
CA THR A 465 12.60 -17.59 2.30
C THR A 465 13.29 -16.29 1.86
N GLY A 466 13.13 -15.21 2.63
CA GLY A 466 13.41 -13.83 2.26
C GLY A 466 14.88 -13.44 2.09
N PRO A 467 15.13 -12.16 1.78
CA PRO A 467 16.45 -11.64 1.38
C PRO A 467 17.53 -11.72 2.46
N PHE A 468 17.18 -11.80 3.75
CA PHE A 468 18.14 -11.88 4.85
C PHE A 468 17.82 -13.02 5.82
N LYS A 469 18.87 -13.70 6.30
CA LYS A 469 18.80 -14.82 7.26
C LYS A 469 19.04 -14.31 8.68
N PHE A 470 18.27 -14.80 9.64
CA PHE A 470 18.52 -14.54 11.07
C PHE A 470 19.90 -15.06 11.49
N VAL A 471 20.61 -14.26 12.32
CA VAL A 471 21.92 -14.64 12.89
C VAL A 471 21.85 -14.72 14.42
N GLU A 472 21.48 -13.62 15.07
CA GLU A 472 21.35 -13.55 16.53
C GLU A 472 20.40 -12.42 16.95
N TRP A 473 19.86 -12.54 18.17
CA TRP A 473 19.11 -11.51 18.86
C TRP A 473 19.64 -11.42 20.30
N VAL A 474 20.15 -10.25 20.66
CA VAL A 474 20.51 -9.88 22.03
C VAL A 474 19.43 -8.94 22.55
N GLU A 475 18.58 -9.46 23.44
CA GLU A 475 17.42 -8.73 23.98
C GLU A 475 17.81 -7.36 24.56
N GLY A 476 17.10 -6.32 24.13
CA GLY A 476 17.32 -4.93 24.53
C GLY A 476 18.55 -4.25 23.92
N ASP A 477 19.31 -4.92 23.04
CA ASP A 477 20.52 -4.38 22.41
C ASP A 477 20.45 -4.42 20.87
N HIS A 478 20.32 -5.60 20.25
CA HIS A 478 20.21 -5.70 18.79
C HIS A 478 19.67 -7.03 18.24
N VAL A 479 19.21 -6.99 16.98
CA VAL A 479 19.02 -8.16 16.10
C VAL A 479 19.95 -8.06 14.89
N THR A 480 20.66 -9.14 14.58
CA THR A 480 21.55 -9.23 13.40
C THR A 480 20.96 -10.18 12.35
N MET A 481 20.94 -9.71 11.10
CA MET A 481 20.51 -10.46 9.92
C MET A 481 21.63 -10.46 8.87
N ALA A 482 21.96 -11.59 8.25
CA ALA A 482 22.97 -11.71 7.19
C ALA A 482 22.30 -11.86 5.82
N ALA A 483 22.94 -11.41 4.73
CA ALA A 483 22.41 -11.56 3.38
C ALA A 483 22.18 -13.04 3.01
N ASN A 484 21.05 -13.33 2.38
CA ASN A 484 20.77 -14.63 1.77
C ASN A 484 21.43 -14.68 0.39
N ASP A 485 22.64 -15.26 0.33
CA ASP A 485 23.38 -15.46 -0.94
C ASP A 485 22.60 -16.26 -2.00
N ASP A 486 21.64 -17.09 -1.56
CA ASP A 486 20.79 -17.94 -2.40
C ASP A 486 19.36 -17.39 -2.57
N TYR A 487 19.10 -16.11 -2.27
CA TYR A 487 17.77 -15.52 -2.38
C TYR A 487 17.25 -15.57 -3.82
N TRP A 488 15.99 -16.02 -3.99
CA TRP A 488 15.40 -16.21 -5.30
C TRP A 488 15.18 -14.89 -6.06
N GLY A 489 15.01 -13.78 -5.34
CA GLY A 489 14.94 -12.42 -5.89
C GLY A 489 16.30 -11.81 -6.25
N GLY A 490 17.41 -12.52 -5.99
CA GLY A 490 18.78 -12.03 -6.19
C GLY A 490 19.41 -11.50 -4.90
N ARG A 491 20.72 -11.73 -4.73
CA ARG A 491 21.43 -11.41 -3.47
C ARG A 491 21.32 -9.92 -3.10
N PRO A 492 21.04 -9.58 -1.82
CA PRO A 492 21.14 -8.22 -1.30
C PRO A 492 22.48 -7.50 -1.59
N THR A 493 22.37 -6.17 -1.69
CA THR A 493 23.47 -5.23 -1.99
C THR A 493 24.36 -4.89 -0.77
N ILE A 494 23.85 -5.16 0.44
CA ILE A 494 24.54 -5.17 1.74
C ILE A 494 24.76 -6.60 2.23
N ASP A 495 25.71 -6.79 3.14
CA ASP A 495 26.07 -8.11 3.66
C ASP A 495 25.34 -8.45 4.97
N GLN A 496 24.95 -7.42 5.72
CA GLN A 496 24.33 -7.57 7.03
C GLN A 496 23.42 -6.37 7.35
N ILE A 497 22.30 -6.62 8.04
CA ILE A 497 21.52 -5.60 8.76
C ILE A 497 21.73 -5.81 10.26
N LEU A 498 21.90 -4.71 11.00
CA LEU A 498 21.86 -4.69 12.46
C LEU A 498 20.77 -3.73 12.91
N PHE A 499 19.69 -4.27 13.48
CA PHE A 499 18.62 -3.51 14.09
C PHE A 499 19.00 -3.19 15.54
N ARG A 500 19.42 -1.96 15.80
CA ARG A 500 19.98 -1.53 17.09
C ARG A 500 18.93 -0.86 17.97
N VAL A 501 18.74 -1.37 19.18
CA VAL A 501 17.81 -0.81 20.15
C VAL A 501 18.48 0.36 20.87
N ILE A 502 17.91 1.56 20.73
CA ILE A 502 18.34 2.78 21.42
C ILE A 502 17.06 3.49 21.91
N PRO A 503 16.58 3.18 23.14
CA PRO A 503 15.26 3.64 23.59
C PRO A 503 15.12 5.14 23.84
N ASP A 504 16.22 5.83 24.14
CA ASP A 504 16.22 7.28 24.31
C ASP A 504 16.33 7.96 22.95
N ASP A 505 15.30 8.74 22.58
CA ASP A 505 15.16 9.34 21.25
C ASP A 505 16.31 10.31 20.92
N ALA A 506 16.73 11.13 21.89
CA ALA A 506 17.86 12.04 21.73
C ALA A 506 19.19 11.29 21.56
N ALA A 507 19.42 10.21 22.33
CA ALA A 507 20.60 9.35 22.16
C ALA A 507 20.59 8.64 20.80
N ARG A 508 19.42 8.23 20.29
CA ARG A 508 19.26 7.61 18.97
C ARG A 508 19.59 8.60 17.84
N PHE A 509 19.11 9.84 17.93
CA PHE A 509 19.49 10.89 16.97
C PHE A 509 20.98 11.26 17.06
N LEU A 510 21.55 11.37 18.27
CA LEU A 510 22.99 11.60 18.45
C LEU A 510 23.84 10.46 17.88
N ALA A 511 23.39 9.21 17.97
CA ALA A 511 24.06 8.06 17.35
C ALA A 511 24.06 8.16 15.81
N LEU A 512 22.96 8.63 15.20
CA LEU A 512 22.91 8.89 13.76
C LEU A 512 23.90 10.01 13.36
N LYS A 513 23.92 11.12 14.11
CA LYS A 513 24.88 12.22 13.88
C LYS A 513 26.35 11.80 14.06
N ALA A 514 26.62 10.85 14.94
CA ALA A 514 27.96 10.30 15.15
C ALA A 514 28.38 9.30 14.05
N GLY A 515 27.41 8.77 13.28
CA GLY A 515 27.63 7.65 12.35
C GLY A 515 27.69 6.27 13.02
N ASP A 516 27.23 6.17 14.28
CA ASP A 516 27.12 4.90 15.03
C ASP A 516 25.90 4.07 14.58
N ILE A 517 24.95 4.71 13.89
CA ILE A 517 23.86 4.11 13.13
C ILE A 517 23.72 4.84 11.79
N HIS A 518 23.09 4.20 10.80
CA HIS A 518 22.94 4.71 9.44
C HIS A 518 21.56 5.32 9.15
N ALA A 519 20.53 4.85 9.85
CA ALA A 519 19.15 5.32 9.74
C ALA A 519 18.40 5.17 11.06
N LEU A 520 17.29 5.88 11.24
CA LEU A 520 16.33 5.68 12.33
C LEU A 520 14.89 6.06 11.92
N GLU A 521 13.92 5.52 12.65
CA GLU A 521 12.54 5.99 12.71
C GLU A 521 12.26 6.64 14.09
N GLN A 522 11.06 7.19 14.26
CA GLN A 522 10.51 7.62 15.55
C GLN A 522 11.31 8.78 16.15
N ALA A 523 11.69 9.75 15.31
CA ALA A 523 12.34 10.99 15.73
C ALA A 523 11.33 11.99 16.33
N THR A 524 11.78 12.82 17.27
CA THR A 524 10.97 13.96 17.74
C THR A 524 10.92 15.05 16.67
N ALA A 525 9.92 15.95 16.72
CA ALA A 525 9.85 17.07 15.77
C ALA A 525 11.11 17.98 15.81
N GLU A 526 11.81 18.07 16.95
CA GLU A 526 13.08 18.79 17.08
C GLU A 526 14.21 18.06 16.34
N ASP A 527 14.35 16.75 16.51
CA ASP A 527 15.36 15.93 15.82
C ASP A 527 15.17 15.93 14.31
N VAL A 528 13.91 15.89 13.84
CA VAL A 528 13.58 15.95 12.41
C VAL A 528 13.98 17.31 11.82
N ALA A 529 13.67 18.42 12.51
CA ALA A 529 14.09 19.75 12.09
C ALA A 529 15.63 19.93 12.13
N ALA A 530 16.30 19.29 13.09
CA ALA A 530 17.75 19.27 13.18
C ALA A 530 18.40 18.41 12.09
N ALA A 531 17.74 17.36 11.60
CA ALA A 531 18.18 16.54 10.49
C ALA A 531 17.99 17.22 9.12
N ASP A 532 16.86 17.89 8.90
CA ASP A 532 16.62 18.75 7.73
C ASP A 532 17.69 19.84 7.56
N ALA A 533 18.21 20.35 8.68
CA ALA A 533 19.26 21.38 8.71
C ALA A 533 20.69 20.82 8.63
N ASP A 534 20.89 19.49 8.71
CA ASP A 534 22.22 18.88 8.74
C ASP A 534 22.74 18.55 7.32
N PRO A 535 23.94 18.99 6.94
CA PRO A 535 24.48 18.75 5.61
C PRO A 535 24.78 17.27 5.31
N ASP A 536 24.89 16.40 6.33
CA ASP A 536 25.25 14.98 6.18
C ASP A 536 24.03 14.03 6.33
N LEU A 537 22.84 14.54 6.66
CA LEU A 537 21.61 13.77 6.82
C LEU A 537 20.52 14.13 5.79
N TYR A 538 19.55 13.24 5.58
CA TYR A 538 18.32 13.55 4.88
C TYR A 538 17.11 12.95 5.59
N VAL A 539 15.93 13.57 5.41
CA VAL A 539 14.65 13.06 5.90
C VAL A 539 13.84 12.54 4.71
N MET A 540 13.32 11.33 4.87
CA MET A 540 12.39 10.70 3.93
C MET A 540 11.05 10.51 4.66
N ALA A 541 9.95 10.96 4.06
CA ALA A 541 8.62 10.79 4.65
C ALA A 541 7.98 9.51 4.09
N ARG A 542 7.59 8.58 4.96
CA ARG A 542 6.65 7.51 4.57
C ARG A 542 5.25 8.13 4.45
N PRO A 543 4.49 7.88 3.37
CA PRO A 543 3.11 8.33 3.24
C PRO A 543 2.26 7.91 4.44
N ALA A 544 1.34 8.79 4.87
CA ALA A 544 0.51 8.57 6.05
C ALA A 544 -0.58 7.50 5.83
N LEU A 545 -0.19 6.23 5.84
CA LEU A 545 -1.12 5.10 5.99
C LEU A 545 -1.34 4.79 7.50
N ASN A 546 -1.69 5.80 8.29
CA ASN A 546 -1.84 5.65 9.74
C ASN A 546 -2.81 6.65 10.36
N THR A 547 -3.18 6.39 11.61
CA THR A 547 -4.04 7.27 12.42
C THR A 547 -3.69 7.16 13.90
N GLY A 548 -3.56 8.29 14.58
CA GLY A 548 -3.50 8.39 16.04
C GLY A 548 -4.85 8.84 16.57
N TYR A 549 -5.36 8.16 17.60
CA TYR A 549 -6.67 8.43 18.18
C TYR A 549 -6.65 8.41 19.71
N LEU A 550 -7.73 8.92 20.31
CA LEU A 550 -8.05 8.76 21.72
C LEU A 550 -9.35 7.94 21.81
N ALA A 551 -9.24 6.74 22.39
CA ALA A 551 -10.35 5.80 22.51
C ALA A 551 -10.98 5.82 23.91
N PHE A 552 -12.19 5.26 23.99
CA PHE A 552 -13.04 5.29 25.18
C PHE A 552 -13.34 3.88 25.67
N ASN A 553 -13.38 3.69 26.99
CA ASN A 553 -13.90 2.45 27.58
C ASN A 553 -15.41 2.59 27.87
N TYR A 554 -16.25 1.94 27.07
CA TYR A 554 -17.71 1.97 27.14
C TYR A 554 -18.29 1.21 28.35
N ARG A 555 -17.46 0.56 29.18
CA ARG A 555 -17.86 0.15 30.54
C ARG A 555 -17.88 1.32 31.53
N ILE A 556 -17.42 2.51 31.14
CA ILE A 556 -17.68 3.74 31.88
C ILE A 556 -19.03 4.30 31.45
N LYS A 557 -19.96 4.40 32.40
CA LYS A 557 -21.34 4.84 32.18
C LYS A 557 -21.42 6.24 31.56
N GLU A 558 -20.58 7.16 32.01
CA GLU A 558 -20.58 8.55 31.53
C GLU A 558 -20.09 8.64 30.09
N LEU A 559 -19.21 7.74 29.64
CA LEU A 559 -18.72 7.67 28.24
C LEU A 559 -19.72 7.00 27.30
N GLN A 560 -20.81 6.40 27.80
CA GLN A 560 -21.90 5.90 26.96
C GLN A 560 -22.80 7.04 26.43
N ASP A 561 -22.85 8.19 27.10
CA ASP A 561 -23.57 9.37 26.62
C ASP A 561 -22.74 10.11 25.56
N VAL A 562 -23.25 10.15 24.32
CA VAL A 562 -22.54 10.77 23.18
C VAL A 562 -22.16 12.21 23.46
N ARG A 563 -22.95 12.96 24.25
CA ARG A 563 -22.68 14.36 24.59
C ARG A 563 -21.43 14.54 25.46
N VAL A 564 -21.07 13.51 26.25
CA VAL A 564 -19.81 13.49 27.00
C VAL A 564 -18.63 13.22 26.07
N ARG A 565 -18.81 12.38 25.04
CA ARG A 565 -17.79 12.14 24.00
C ARG A 565 -17.59 13.37 23.10
N GLU A 566 -18.66 14.02 22.65
CA GLU A 566 -18.63 15.33 21.96
C GLU A 566 -17.93 16.39 22.82
N ALA A 567 -18.21 16.42 24.13
CA ALA A 567 -17.53 17.34 25.04
C ALA A 567 -16.01 17.07 25.10
N ILE A 568 -15.58 15.81 25.06
CA ILE A 568 -14.15 15.45 24.96
C ILE A 568 -13.57 15.91 23.61
N ALA A 569 -14.27 15.68 22.50
CA ALA A 569 -13.82 16.11 21.16
C ALA A 569 -13.62 17.63 21.07
N HIS A 570 -14.59 18.42 21.55
CA HIS A 570 -14.48 19.88 21.62
C HIS A 570 -13.44 20.38 22.65
N ALA A 571 -13.07 19.57 23.65
CA ALA A 571 -12.10 19.96 24.67
C ALA A 571 -10.65 19.95 24.15
N ILE A 572 -10.27 18.96 23.33
CA ILE A 572 -8.87 18.76 22.88
C ILE A 572 -8.50 19.73 21.74
N ASN A 573 -7.39 20.46 21.87
CA ASN A 573 -6.87 21.29 20.79
C ASN A 573 -6.02 20.47 19.80
N ARG A 574 -6.67 19.68 18.93
CA ARG A 574 -5.98 18.78 17.99
C ARG A 574 -4.99 19.50 17.06
N GLN A 575 -5.33 20.67 16.53
CA GLN A 575 -4.38 21.48 15.75
C GLN A 575 -3.15 21.87 16.59
N GLY A 576 -3.36 22.29 17.83
CA GLY A 576 -2.26 22.57 18.76
C GLY A 576 -1.40 21.35 19.09
N LEU A 577 -1.93 20.13 19.05
CA LEU A 577 -1.11 18.92 19.19
C LEU A 577 -0.25 18.69 17.92
N VAL A 578 -0.85 18.82 16.73
CA VAL A 578 -0.14 18.69 15.45
C VAL A 578 1.00 19.71 15.34
N ASP A 579 0.69 20.99 15.54
CA ASP A 579 1.64 22.10 15.43
C ASP A 579 2.87 21.94 16.35
N ASN A 580 2.66 21.44 17.59
CA ASN A 580 3.72 21.35 18.60
C ASN A 580 4.54 20.04 18.54
N PHE A 581 3.94 18.92 18.12
CA PHE A 581 4.58 17.60 18.26
C PHE A 581 4.88 16.88 16.93
N TYR A 582 4.31 17.34 15.80
CA TYR A 582 4.46 16.69 14.50
C TYR A 582 5.10 17.60 13.44
N GLY A 583 5.00 18.92 13.62
CA GLY A 583 5.50 19.91 12.66
C GLY A 583 4.84 19.73 11.29
N LYS A 584 5.61 19.84 10.21
CA LYS A 584 5.12 19.75 8.82
C LYS A 584 4.66 18.35 8.36
N TYR A 585 4.77 17.33 9.22
CA TYR A 585 4.49 15.93 8.86
C TYR A 585 3.13 15.43 9.33
N GLY A 586 2.56 16.06 10.37
CA GLY A 586 1.25 15.71 10.90
C GLY A 586 0.12 16.52 10.26
N GLU A 587 -1.04 15.89 10.16
CA GLU A 587 -2.30 16.48 9.72
C GLU A 587 -3.40 16.10 10.74
N VAL A 588 -4.31 17.01 11.07
CA VAL A 588 -5.42 16.71 11.99
C VAL A 588 -6.35 15.69 11.34
N ALA A 589 -6.55 14.54 12.01
CA ALA A 589 -7.46 13.52 11.51
C ALA A 589 -8.93 13.91 11.74
N THR A 590 -9.69 13.99 10.65
CA THR A 590 -11.16 14.18 10.63
C THR A 590 -11.92 12.86 10.49
N ASN A 591 -11.25 11.83 10.00
CA ASN A 591 -11.74 10.48 9.70
C ASN A 591 -10.86 9.46 10.43
N PHE A 592 -11.28 8.19 10.46
CA PHE A 592 -10.41 7.10 10.90
C PHE A 592 -9.38 6.73 9.83
N LEU A 593 -9.83 6.59 8.58
CA LEU A 593 -9.00 6.41 7.40
C LEU A 593 -8.19 7.69 7.10
N PRO A 594 -6.90 7.59 6.78
CA PRO A 594 -6.16 8.72 6.23
C PRO A 594 -6.62 9.06 4.80
N PRO A 595 -6.43 10.29 4.31
CA PRO A 595 -6.85 10.71 2.96
C PRO A 595 -6.29 9.87 1.81
N LEU A 596 -5.18 9.15 2.02
CA LEU A 596 -4.57 8.24 1.04
C LEU A 596 -5.42 6.97 0.79
N VAL A 597 -6.32 6.61 1.72
CA VAL A 597 -7.12 5.38 1.63
C VAL A 597 -8.50 5.68 1.06
N TRP A 598 -8.86 4.97 -0.01
CA TRP A 598 -10.16 5.09 -0.65
C TRP A 598 -11.29 4.80 0.35
N GLY A 599 -12.41 5.52 0.27
CA GLY A 599 -13.48 5.42 1.27
C GLY A 599 -13.34 6.39 2.46
N HIS A 600 -12.23 7.13 2.56
CA HIS A 600 -12.16 8.36 3.36
C HIS A 600 -13.31 9.32 2.99
N ASN A 601 -13.90 10.00 3.97
CA ASN A 601 -15.08 10.85 3.77
C ASN A 601 -14.75 12.35 3.96
N ASP A 602 -14.37 13.02 2.87
CA ASP A 602 -14.10 14.46 2.82
C ASP A 602 -15.31 15.36 3.18
N ALA A 603 -16.53 14.81 3.22
CA ALA A 603 -17.73 15.57 3.55
C ALA A 603 -17.91 15.81 5.05
N ILE A 604 -17.19 15.08 5.91
CA ILE A 604 -17.29 15.19 7.37
C ILE A 604 -16.93 16.61 7.84
N GLN A 605 -17.79 17.17 8.69
CA GLN A 605 -17.56 18.46 9.33
C GLN A 605 -17.17 18.22 10.79
N ASP A 606 -15.87 18.23 11.03
CA ASP A 606 -15.24 17.81 12.28
C ASP A 606 -15.40 18.80 13.45
N TRP A 607 -15.23 18.33 14.69
CA TRP A 607 -15.39 19.11 15.92
C TRP A 607 -14.31 20.19 16.08
N ALA A 608 -14.72 21.45 15.99
CA ALA A 608 -13.87 22.58 16.34
C ALA A 608 -13.48 22.58 17.83
N HIS A 609 -12.26 23.02 18.16
CA HIS A 609 -11.83 23.18 19.55
C HIS A 609 -12.63 24.32 20.23
N ASP A 610 -13.54 23.96 21.14
CA ASP A 610 -14.37 24.88 21.91
C ASP A 610 -14.58 24.38 23.36
N PRO A 611 -13.68 24.77 24.30
CA PRO A 611 -13.80 24.45 25.72
C PRO A 611 -15.02 25.07 26.44
N ALA A 612 -15.75 25.99 25.80
CA ALA A 612 -17.00 26.54 26.34
C ALA A 612 -18.20 25.68 25.94
N LEU A 613 -18.26 25.25 24.67
CA LEU A 613 -19.24 24.25 24.21
C LEU A 613 -19.08 22.91 24.93
N SER A 614 -17.83 22.46 25.14
CA SER A 614 -17.55 21.27 25.95
C SER A 614 -18.18 21.33 27.35
N LYS A 615 -18.04 22.47 28.06
CA LYS A 615 -18.69 22.67 29.37
C LYS A 615 -20.21 22.68 29.31
N GLN A 616 -20.78 23.23 28.24
CA GLN A 616 -22.22 23.24 28.02
C GLN A 616 -22.75 21.82 27.80
N LEU A 617 -22.10 21.04 26.94
CA LEU A 617 -22.43 19.62 26.69
C LEU A 617 -22.33 18.77 27.96
N LEU A 618 -21.28 18.96 28.78
CA LEU A 618 -21.18 18.32 30.10
C LEU A 618 -22.33 18.72 31.03
N ALA A 619 -22.71 20.00 31.08
CA ALA A 619 -23.84 20.46 31.89
C ALA A 619 -25.17 19.84 31.43
N ASP A 620 -25.41 19.76 30.12
CA ASP A 620 -26.60 19.14 29.52
C ASP A 620 -26.62 17.61 29.71
N ALA A 621 -25.45 16.97 29.78
CA ALA A 621 -25.27 15.57 30.17
C ALA A 621 -25.45 15.31 31.68
N GLY A 622 -25.59 16.35 32.51
CA GLY A 622 -25.82 16.25 33.95
C GLY A 622 -24.58 16.48 34.83
N PHE A 623 -23.49 16.95 34.25
CA PHE A 623 -22.20 17.23 34.90
C PHE A 623 -21.84 18.73 34.90
N PRO A 624 -22.70 19.63 35.45
CA PRO A 624 -22.50 21.08 35.39
C PRO A 624 -21.29 21.60 36.19
N ASN A 625 -20.67 20.75 37.02
CA ASN A 625 -19.44 21.04 37.76
C ASN A 625 -18.20 20.36 37.13
N GLY A 626 -18.34 19.80 35.92
CA GLY A 626 -17.29 19.01 35.26
C GLY A 626 -17.31 17.52 35.64
N LEU A 627 -16.36 16.78 35.08
CA LEU A 627 -16.16 15.34 35.25
C LEU A 627 -14.80 15.09 35.92
N THR A 628 -14.70 14.12 36.83
CA THR A 628 -13.47 13.81 37.59
C THR A 628 -13.48 12.39 38.14
N GLU A 629 -14.63 11.97 38.68
CA GLU A 629 -14.95 10.57 38.92
C GLU A 629 -15.92 10.07 37.84
N VAL A 630 -15.83 8.78 37.54
CA VAL A 630 -16.71 8.07 36.61
C VAL A 630 -17.22 6.77 37.24
N THR A 631 -18.35 6.28 36.74
CA THR A 631 -19.10 5.14 37.26
C THR A 631 -18.97 3.94 36.33
N ILE A 632 -18.61 2.79 36.88
CA ILE A 632 -18.56 1.52 36.13
C ILE A 632 -19.99 1.04 35.85
N ALA A 633 -20.34 0.81 34.59
CA ALA A 633 -21.68 0.41 34.15
C ALA A 633 -21.97 -1.07 34.41
N GLU A 634 -20.99 -1.94 34.14
CA GLU A 634 -21.06 -3.40 34.25
C GLU A 634 -19.72 -3.96 34.77
N ASP A 635 -19.75 -5.15 35.39
CA ASP A 635 -18.55 -5.79 35.95
C ASP A 635 -17.46 -6.02 34.87
N ILE A 636 -16.28 -5.46 35.10
CA ILE A 636 -15.07 -5.69 34.30
C ILE A 636 -14.27 -6.81 34.96
N LYS A 637 -13.78 -7.75 34.15
CA LYS A 637 -13.07 -8.94 34.62
C LYS A 637 -11.67 -9.03 34.03
N ASP A 638 -10.76 -9.65 34.76
CA ASP A 638 -9.46 -10.08 34.23
C ASP A 638 -9.59 -11.40 33.41
N GLN A 639 -8.46 -11.87 32.87
CA GLN A 639 -8.37 -13.09 32.07
C GLN A 639 -8.76 -14.37 32.86
N ASP A 640 -8.55 -14.36 34.17
CA ASP A 640 -8.95 -15.45 35.08
C ASP A 640 -10.46 -15.39 35.43
N GLY A 641 -11.17 -14.37 34.97
CA GLY A 641 -12.60 -14.15 35.21
C GLY A 641 -12.92 -13.49 36.56
N ASN A 642 -11.92 -13.02 37.31
CA ASN A 642 -12.14 -12.27 38.55
C ASN A 642 -12.67 -10.87 38.24
N VAL A 643 -13.64 -10.39 39.01
CA VAL A 643 -14.14 -9.01 38.87
C VAL A 643 -13.11 -8.04 39.44
N VAL A 644 -12.47 -7.25 38.56
CA VAL A 644 -11.48 -6.22 38.91
C VAL A 644 -12.09 -4.84 39.13
N HIS A 645 -13.19 -4.55 38.44
CA HIS A 645 -14.06 -3.39 38.70
C HIS A 645 -15.51 -3.83 38.69
N LYS A 646 -16.29 -3.40 39.67
CA LYS A 646 -17.68 -3.83 39.84
C LYS A 646 -18.65 -2.78 39.32
N ALA A 647 -19.78 -3.23 38.77
CA ALA A 647 -20.89 -2.36 38.40
C ALA A 647 -21.33 -1.45 39.57
N GLY A 648 -21.31 -0.14 39.33
CA GLY A 648 -21.60 0.91 40.32
C GLY A 648 -20.38 1.44 41.09
N ASP A 649 -19.18 0.87 40.89
CA ASP A 649 -17.95 1.44 41.44
C ASP A 649 -17.72 2.84 40.87
N LYS A 650 -17.24 3.74 41.72
CA LYS A 650 -16.75 5.06 41.32
C LYS A 650 -15.24 5.08 41.36
N ILE A 651 -14.63 5.47 40.24
CA ILE A 651 -13.18 5.57 40.09
C ILE A 651 -12.81 6.95 39.51
N PRO A 652 -11.58 7.45 39.73
CA PRO A 652 -11.08 8.60 38.99
C PRO A 652 -11.12 8.32 37.47
N LEU A 653 -11.50 9.32 36.68
CA LEU A 653 -11.32 9.25 35.23
C LEU A 653 -9.81 9.18 34.93
N LYS A 654 -9.37 8.14 34.21
CA LYS A 654 -7.97 8.02 33.76
C LYS A 654 -7.82 8.42 32.30
N LEU A 655 -6.66 8.97 31.98
CA LEU A 655 -6.13 9.10 30.62
C LEU A 655 -4.85 8.27 30.55
N PHE A 656 -4.90 7.14 29.84
CA PHE A 656 -3.75 6.28 29.62
C PHE A 656 -2.95 6.80 28.42
N TYR A 657 -1.63 7.01 28.62
CA TYR A 657 -0.69 7.31 27.55
C TYR A 657 0.26 6.15 27.31
N MET A 658 0.80 6.07 26.09
CA MET A 658 1.65 4.95 25.68
C MET A 658 3.08 5.10 26.23
N PRO A 659 3.74 3.99 26.63
CA PRO A 659 5.11 3.99 27.16
C PRO A 659 6.23 4.21 26.14
N VAL A 660 5.94 4.14 24.83
CA VAL A 660 6.95 4.15 23.76
C VAL A 660 6.51 5.04 22.60
N THR A 661 7.49 5.69 21.98
CA THR A 661 7.30 6.48 20.76
C THR A 661 6.74 5.59 19.64
N ARG A 662 5.73 6.08 18.91
CA ARG A 662 5.09 5.38 17.77
C ARG A 662 5.00 6.32 16.58
N PHE A 663 4.93 5.76 15.37
CA PHE A 663 4.82 6.55 14.14
C PHE A 663 3.58 7.47 14.09
N TYR A 664 2.49 7.13 14.79
CA TYR A 664 1.30 7.99 14.94
C TYR A 664 1.31 8.91 16.19
N TYR A 665 2.20 8.68 17.16
CA TYR A 665 2.39 9.51 18.36
C TYR A 665 3.89 9.61 18.68
N PRO A 666 4.60 10.63 18.14
CA PRO A 666 6.06 10.78 18.26
C PRO A 666 6.52 11.30 19.64
N SER A 667 5.60 11.69 20.52
CA SER A 667 5.89 12.11 21.90
C SER A 667 4.69 11.79 22.79
N PRO A 668 4.35 10.51 23.00
CA PRO A 668 3.03 10.09 23.50
C PRO A 668 2.73 10.61 24.91
N LYS A 669 3.75 10.74 25.76
CA LYS A 669 3.61 11.27 27.11
C LYS A 669 3.28 12.76 27.11
N GLU A 670 4.05 13.56 26.37
CA GLU A 670 3.92 15.01 26.29
C GLU A 670 2.60 15.41 25.59
N ILE A 671 2.20 14.62 24.58
CA ILE A 671 0.88 14.71 23.94
C ILE A 671 -0.23 14.37 24.95
N GLY A 672 -0.08 13.31 25.76
CA GLY A 672 -1.02 12.96 26.82
C GLY A 672 -1.12 14.02 27.93
N GLU A 673 0.00 14.64 28.32
CA GLU A 673 0.04 15.79 29.24
C GLU A 673 -0.70 17.00 28.66
N ALA A 674 -0.53 17.29 27.38
CA ALA A 674 -1.25 18.35 26.68
C ALA A 674 -2.76 18.07 26.58
N MET A 675 -3.16 16.84 26.22
CA MET A 675 -4.56 16.40 26.23
C MET A 675 -5.19 16.53 27.62
N ALA A 676 -4.51 16.09 28.68
CA ALA A 676 -4.99 16.23 30.06
C ALA A 676 -5.18 17.70 30.46
N ALA A 677 -4.26 18.59 30.04
CA ALA A 677 -4.38 20.02 30.31
C ALA A 677 -5.56 20.68 29.57
N ASP A 678 -5.85 20.25 28.35
CA ASP A 678 -7.00 20.72 27.56
C ASP A 678 -8.34 20.23 28.13
N LEU A 679 -8.43 18.93 28.48
CA LEU A 679 -9.55 18.36 29.24
C LEU A 679 -9.80 19.15 30.53
N ALA A 680 -8.76 19.44 31.32
CA ALA A 680 -8.89 20.19 32.56
C ALA A 680 -9.40 21.62 32.34
N LYS A 681 -8.97 22.33 31.28
CA LYS A 681 -9.52 23.64 30.89
C LYS A 681 -11.01 23.55 30.56
N ALA A 682 -11.47 22.44 29.98
CA ALA A 682 -12.86 22.13 29.70
C ALA A 682 -13.66 21.61 30.91
N GLY A 683 -13.03 21.37 32.07
CA GLY A 683 -13.68 20.84 33.27
C GLY A 683 -13.72 19.31 33.36
N ILE A 684 -12.93 18.61 32.54
CA ILE A 684 -12.74 17.16 32.58
C ILE A 684 -11.37 16.89 33.22
N ASN A 685 -11.35 16.54 34.50
CA ASN A 685 -10.09 16.27 35.21
C ASN A 685 -9.75 14.77 35.10
N ALA A 686 -8.98 14.39 34.09
CA ALA A 686 -8.45 13.04 33.95
C ALA A 686 -7.09 12.90 34.65
N GLN A 687 -6.90 11.81 35.41
CA GLN A 687 -5.59 11.39 35.92
C GLN A 687 -4.79 10.76 34.78
N LEU A 688 -3.66 11.39 34.42
CA LEU A 688 -2.71 10.81 33.48
C LEU A 688 -2.04 9.57 34.10
N GLU A 689 -2.06 8.44 33.39
CA GLU A 689 -1.60 7.13 33.88
C GLU A 689 -0.71 6.44 32.85
N LEU A 690 0.40 5.85 33.30
CA LEU A 690 1.26 4.95 32.51
C LEU A 690 0.98 3.50 32.89
N ALA A 691 0.55 2.68 31.94
CA ALA A 691 0.12 1.29 32.20
C ALA A 691 1.21 0.27 31.83
N GLY A 692 2.35 0.33 32.52
CA GLY A 692 3.47 -0.61 32.32
C GLY A 692 4.30 -0.32 31.07
N ASP A 693 4.99 -1.36 30.58
CA ASP A 693 5.70 -1.34 29.29
C ASP A 693 4.75 -1.59 28.11
N TRP A 694 5.27 -1.57 26.88
CA TRP A 694 4.43 -1.68 25.68
C TRP A 694 3.67 -3.03 25.57
N PRO A 695 4.30 -4.20 25.82
CA PRO A 695 3.57 -5.47 25.92
C PRO A 695 2.48 -5.46 27.00
N THR A 696 2.74 -4.89 28.17
CA THR A 696 1.75 -4.75 29.24
C THR A 696 0.58 -3.87 28.81
N TYR A 697 0.86 -2.73 28.17
CA TYR A 697 -0.15 -1.79 27.68
C TYR A 697 -1.09 -2.45 26.66
N LEU A 698 -0.54 -3.16 25.68
CA LEU A 698 -1.32 -3.92 24.69
C LEU A 698 -2.10 -5.06 25.34
N GLY A 699 -1.52 -5.77 26.31
CA GLY A 699 -2.23 -6.79 27.08
C GLY A 699 -3.43 -6.22 27.85
N LEU A 700 -3.27 -5.08 28.51
CA LEU A 700 -4.38 -4.40 29.19
C LEU A 700 -5.45 -3.92 28.20
N ARG A 701 -5.07 -3.44 27.01
CA ARG A 701 -6.00 -3.09 25.93
C ARG A 701 -6.81 -4.31 25.48
N ARG A 702 -6.16 -5.43 25.11
CA ARG A 702 -6.84 -6.64 24.61
C ARG A 702 -7.88 -7.18 25.59
N ASN A 703 -7.63 -7.02 26.89
CA ASN A 703 -8.52 -7.50 27.96
C ASN A 703 -9.56 -6.46 28.42
N GLY A 704 -9.66 -5.28 27.81
CA GLY A 704 -10.60 -4.22 28.21
C GLY A 704 -10.25 -3.53 29.54
N LEU A 705 -9.01 -3.69 30.01
CA LEU A 705 -8.52 -3.22 31.33
C LEU A 705 -7.93 -1.81 31.32
N LEU A 706 -7.82 -1.17 30.14
CA LEU A 706 -7.62 0.29 30.05
C LEU A 706 -8.95 1.01 30.35
N VAL A 707 -9.33 1.03 31.63
CA VAL A 707 -10.62 1.57 32.12
C VAL A 707 -10.54 3.11 32.25
N GLY A 708 -10.71 3.79 31.12
CA GLY A 708 -10.59 5.25 31.02
C GLY A 708 -10.71 5.76 29.59
N LEU A 709 -10.08 6.91 29.34
CA LEU A 709 -9.66 7.33 28.01
C LEU A 709 -8.27 6.71 27.75
N TYR A 710 -7.97 6.23 26.55
CA TYR A 710 -6.65 5.68 26.24
C TYR A 710 -6.13 6.08 24.86
N MET A 711 -4.87 6.49 24.80
CA MET A 711 -4.18 6.79 23.55
C MET A 711 -3.79 5.50 22.86
N LEU A 712 -4.08 5.40 21.56
CA LEU A 712 -3.61 4.32 20.69
C LEU A 712 -3.66 4.80 19.23
N GLY A 713 -3.16 4.00 18.31
CA GLY A 713 -3.22 4.30 16.88
C GLY A 713 -3.05 3.05 16.05
N TRP A 714 -3.15 3.22 14.75
CA TRP A 714 -3.00 2.15 13.76
C TRP A 714 -2.09 2.58 12.61
N GLY A 715 -1.39 1.62 12.03
CA GLY A 715 -0.84 1.72 10.68
C GLY A 715 -1.58 0.70 9.83
N GLY A 716 -2.01 1.09 8.64
CA GLY A 716 -2.72 0.19 7.74
C GLY A 716 -1.77 -0.82 7.13
N ASP A 717 -2.13 -2.08 7.15
CA ASP A 717 -1.24 -3.18 6.77
C ASP A 717 -1.37 -3.60 5.30
N ASN A 718 -2.46 -3.22 4.61
CA ASN A 718 -2.78 -3.70 3.26
C ASN A 718 -3.41 -2.67 2.31
N GLY A 719 -3.59 -1.42 2.76
CA GLY A 719 -4.22 -0.33 1.98
C GLY A 719 -5.73 -0.50 1.70
N ASP A 720 -6.36 -1.53 2.23
CA ASP A 720 -7.80 -1.75 2.16
C ASP A 720 -8.49 -1.16 3.42
N PRO A 721 -9.60 -0.42 3.30
CA PRO A 721 -10.34 0.12 4.43
C PRO A 721 -10.84 -0.93 5.42
N ASP A 722 -10.92 -2.20 5.01
CA ASP A 722 -11.25 -3.32 5.90
C ASP A 722 -10.25 -3.46 7.05
N ASN A 723 -8.95 -3.33 6.75
CA ASN A 723 -7.88 -3.45 7.74
C ASN A 723 -7.92 -2.34 8.79
N PHE A 724 -8.50 -1.19 8.46
CA PHE A 724 -8.87 -0.19 9.45
C PHE A 724 -10.22 -0.56 10.09
N HIS A 725 -11.31 -0.41 9.35
CA HIS A 725 -12.64 -0.39 9.94
C HIS A 725 -13.10 -1.74 10.48
N ASN A 726 -12.95 -2.83 9.71
CA ASN A 726 -13.46 -4.14 10.08
C ASN A 726 -12.66 -4.73 11.26
N TYR A 727 -11.34 -4.49 11.30
CA TYR A 727 -10.48 -4.85 12.43
C TYR A 727 -10.96 -4.25 13.76
N PHE A 728 -11.25 -2.94 13.82
CA PHE A 728 -11.62 -2.25 15.06
C PHE A 728 -13.13 -2.18 15.37
N PHE A 729 -14.00 -2.31 14.36
CA PHE A 729 -15.44 -2.02 14.51
C PHE A 729 -16.35 -3.09 13.90
N GLY A 730 -15.79 -4.06 13.18
CA GLY A 730 -16.50 -5.21 12.60
C GLY A 730 -16.59 -6.39 13.56
N GLY A 731 -16.23 -7.59 13.09
CA GLY A 731 -16.32 -8.83 13.86
C GLY A 731 -17.71 -9.50 13.82
N LEU A 732 -18.31 -9.53 12.63
CA LEU A 732 -19.38 -10.48 12.28
C LEU A 732 -18.79 -11.48 11.28
N SER A 733 -19.17 -12.76 11.39
CA SER A 733 -18.79 -13.81 10.45
C SER A 733 -19.94 -14.16 9.49
N SER A 734 -21.16 -13.72 9.81
CA SER A 734 -22.36 -13.81 8.98
C SER A 734 -23.22 -12.53 9.04
N ALA A 735 -24.12 -12.38 8.06
CA ALA A 735 -25.04 -11.23 8.00
C ALA A 735 -26.15 -11.24 9.08
N ASP A 736 -26.39 -12.39 9.72
CA ASP A 736 -27.42 -12.56 10.77
C ASP A 736 -26.83 -12.43 12.20
N ASP A 737 -25.52 -12.20 12.33
CA ASP A 737 -24.82 -12.12 13.61
C ASP A 737 -25.10 -10.81 14.37
N VAL A 738 -25.04 -10.89 15.70
CA VAL A 738 -25.16 -9.73 16.59
C VAL A 738 -23.79 -9.25 17.02
N LYS A 739 -23.50 -7.94 16.89
CA LYS A 739 -22.25 -7.35 17.37
C LYS A 739 -22.27 -7.25 18.90
N GLU A 740 -21.54 -8.15 19.54
CA GLU A 740 -21.28 -8.10 20.98
C GLU A 740 -20.23 -7.01 21.34
N PRO A 741 -20.27 -6.44 22.56
CA PRO A 741 -19.27 -5.49 23.07
C PRO A 741 -17.86 -6.08 23.13
N ASP A 742 -16.94 -5.58 22.29
CA ASP A 742 -15.59 -6.17 22.18
C ASP A 742 -14.65 -5.61 23.27
N PRO A 743 -14.18 -6.43 24.24
CA PRO A 743 -13.26 -5.96 25.28
C PRO A 743 -11.98 -5.34 24.73
N ARG A 744 -11.47 -5.81 23.57
CA ARG A 744 -10.27 -5.29 22.91
C ARG A 744 -10.44 -3.83 22.53
N GLU A 745 -11.67 -3.44 22.22
CA GLU A 745 -12.06 -2.10 21.75
C GLU A 745 -12.70 -1.24 22.83
N GLY A 746 -12.36 -1.50 24.09
CA GLY A 746 -12.96 -0.80 25.22
C GLY A 746 -14.45 -1.10 25.36
N TYR A 747 -14.93 -2.26 24.92
CA TYR A 747 -16.33 -2.68 24.88
C TYR A 747 -17.22 -1.86 23.94
N TYR A 748 -16.65 -1.27 22.88
CA TYR A 748 -17.45 -0.69 21.80
C TYR A 748 -18.23 -1.76 21.02
N ALA A 749 -19.47 -1.43 20.65
CA ALA A 749 -20.30 -2.22 19.74
C ALA A 749 -21.34 -1.33 19.06
N ASN A 750 -21.39 -1.39 17.74
CA ASN A 750 -22.43 -0.76 16.92
C ASN A 750 -22.86 -1.72 15.82
N GLN A 751 -24.11 -2.19 15.89
CA GLN A 751 -24.63 -3.20 14.98
C GLN A 751 -24.70 -2.70 13.53
N GLU A 752 -25.08 -1.43 13.30
CA GLU A 752 -25.21 -0.89 11.94
C GLU A 752 -23.85 -0.81 11.26
N VAL A 753 -22.84 -0.31 11.98
CA VAL A 753 -21.44 -0.30 11.53
C VAL A 753 -20.95 -1.71 11.24
N ALA A 754 -21.12 -2.65 12.16
CA ALA A 754 -20.63 -4.03 11.98
C ALA A 754 -21.30 -4.74 10.79
N THR A 755 -22.61 -4.57 10.58
CA THR A 755 -23.34 -5.12 9.43
C THR A 755 -22.92 -4.47 8.11
N LEU A 756 -22.64 -3.15 8.08
CA LEU A 756 -22.10 -2.47 6.91
C LEU A 756 -20.70 -2.96 6.58
N LEU A 757 -19.84 -3.18 7.58
CA LEU A 757 -18.47 -3.65 7.38
C LEU A 757 -18.42 -5.08 6.87
N TYR A 758 -19.21 -6.01 7.44
CA TYR A 758 -19.35 -7.36 6.88
C TYR A 758 -19.82 -7.32 5.41
N LYS A 759 -20.77 -6.44 5.07
CA LYS A 759 -21.22 -6.23 3.68
C LYS A 759 -20.09 -5.68 2.78
N ALA A 760 -19.26 -4.77 3.28
CA ALA A 760 -18.14 -4.24 2.51
C ALA A 760 -17.02 -5.28 2.32
N ALA A 761 -16.71 -6.07 3.34
CA ALA A 761 -15.72 -7.14 3.30
C ALA A 761 -16.12 -8.28 2.34
N THR A 762 -17.42 -8.51 2.16
CA THR A 762 -17.98 -9.58 1.30
C THR A 762 -18.47 -9.10 -0.08
N ASN A 763 -18.29 -7.83 -0.44
CA ASN A 763 -18.67 -7.30 -1.76
C ASN A 763 -17.45 -7.10 -2.66
N PRO A 764 -17.28 -7.82 -3.78
CA PRO A 764 -16.14 -7.65 -4.68
C PRO A 764 -16.16 -6.33 -5.48
N ASN A 765 -17.25 -5.56 -5.46
CA ASN A 765 -17.36 -4.28 -6.18
C ASN A 765 -16.77 -3.11 -5.38
N GLN A 766 -15.50 -2.76 -5.62
CA GLN A 766 -14.79 -1.69 -4.90
C GLN A 766 -15.53 -0.33 -4.89
N PRO A 767 -16.06 0.21 -6.01
CA PRO A 767 -16.90 1.41 -5.97
C PRO A 767 -18.12 1.34 -5.02
N GLU A 768 -18.75 0.18 -4.88
CA GLU A 768 -19.83 0.00 -3.89
C GLU A 768 -19.30 -0.06 -2.45
N ARG A 769 -18.15 -0.72 -2.23
CA ARG A 769 -17.46 -0.75 -0.93
C ARG A 769 -17.08 0.67 -0.48
N GLU A 770 -16.57 1.51 -1.38
CA GLU A 770 -16.14 2.88 -1.10
C GLU A 770 -17.28 3.72 -0.50
N GLN A 771 -18.49 3.60 -1.06
CA GLN A 771 -19.68 4.29 -0.52
C GLN A 771 -20.09 3.76 0.86
N ILE A 772 -19.90 2.45 1.10
CA ILE A 772 -20.16 1.85 2.42
C ILE A 772 -19.16 2.36 3.45
N TYR A 773 -17.86 2.42 3.13
CA TYR A 773 -16.85 2.95 4.06
C TYR A 773 -17.06 4.44 4.35
N LYS A 774 -17.45 5.26 3.36
CA LYS A 774 -17.87 6.66 3.60
C LYS A 774 -19.07 6.79 4.55
N GLN A 775 -20.04 5.89 4.44
CA GLN A 775 -21.16 5.80 5.40
C GLN A 775 -20.69 5.38 6.80
N VAL A 776 -19.75 4.42 6.90
CA VAL A 776 -19.19 3.98 8.18
C VAL A 776 -18.41 5.10 8.87
N GLU A 777 -17.57 5.84 8.15
CA GLU A 777 -16.87 7.04 8.68
C GLU A 777 -17.87 8.04 9.27
N GLN A 778 -18.97 8.32 8.55
CA GLN A 778 -20.01 9.23 9.05
C GLN A 778 -20.68 8.68 10.32
N LEU A 779 -21.00 7.38 10.38
CA LEU A 779 -21.61 6.76 11.56
C LEU A 779 -20.68 6.75 12.77
N LEU A 780 -19.38 6.47 12.56
CA LEU A 780 -18.37 6.47 13.63
C LEU A 780 -18.07 7.89 14.12
N HIS A 781 -18.07 8.88 13.22
CA HIS A 781 -18.02 10.29 13.56
C HIS A 781 -19.25 10.69 14.38
N ASP A 782 -20.46 10.46 13.88
CA ASP A 782 -21.71 10.92 14.54
C ASP A 782 -21.95 10.26 15.91
N ASP A 783 -21.46 9.02 16.12
CA ASP A 783 -21.46 8.35 17.42
C ASP A 783 -20.25 8.74 18.31
N VAL A 784 -19.31 9.53 17.80
CA VAL A 784 -18.03 9.86 18.44
C VAL A 784 -17.36 8.58 18.96
N ALA A 785 -17.23 7.56 18.12
CA ALA A 785 -16.76 6.22 18.52
C ALA A 785 -15.36 6.26 19.16
N ARG A 786 -14.51 7.17 18.64
CA ARG A 786 -13.22 7.61 19.18
C ARG A 786 -13.04 9.07 18.78
N LEU A 787 -12.07 9.75 19.38
CA LEU A 787 -11.57 11.02 18.85
C LEU A 787 -10.40 10.74 17.90
N TRP A 788 -10.58 10.99 16.61
CA TRP A 788 -9.50 11.02 15.63
C TRP A 788 -8.61 12.24 15.91
N VAL A 789 -7.30 12.03 16.05
CA VAL A 789 -6.37 13.10 16.45
C VAL A 789 -5.48 13.53 15.28
N VAL A 790 -4.86 12.58 14.58
CA VAL A 790 -3.78 12.88 13.63
C VAL A 790 -3.52 11.75 12.62
N HIS A 791 -3.13 12.12 11.40
CA HIS A 791 -2.41 11.27 10.46
C HIS A 791 -0.97 11.79 10.33
N ASN A 792 0.05 10.93 10.33
CA ASN A 792 1.45 11.36 10.31
C ASN A 792 2.23 10.81 9.11
N ASN A 793 2.82 11.69 8.30
CA ASN A 793 3.76 11.31 7.24
C ASN A 793 5.12 10.97 7.86
N THR A 794 5.21 9.76 8.41
CA THR A 794 6.26 9.32 9.34
C THR A 794 7.68 9.66 8.82
N PRO A 795 8.43 10.53 9.50
CA PRO A 795 9.78 10.88 9.08
C PRO A 795 10.78 9.76 9.46
N LEU A 796 11.50 9.30 8.45
CA LEU A 796 12.66 8.42 8.53
C LEU A 796 13.92 9.27 8.30
N LEU A 797 14.88 9.18 9.22
CA LEU A 797 16.11 9.97 9.19
C LEU A 797 17.28 9.08 8.75
N PHE A 798 18.05 9.52 7.76
CA PHE A 798 19.14 8.77 7.15
C PHE A 798 20.43 9.59 7.09
N SER A 799 21.57 8.91 7.15
CA SER A 799 22.83 9.46 6.62
C SER A 799 22.77 9.53 5.09
N LYS A 800 23.29 10.60 4.48
CA LYS A 800 23.44 10.74 3.01
C LYS A 800 24.36 9.69 2.37
N LYS A 801 25.01 8.84 3.16
CA LYS A 801 25.68 7.64 2.66
C LYS A 801 24.73 6.52 2.24
N ILE A 802 23.45 6.61 2.61
CA ILE A 802 22.45 5.57 2.36
C ILE A 802 21.60 5.94 1.14
N SER A 803 21.34 4.95 0.30
CA SER A 803 20.38 5.01 -0.81
C SER A 803 19.80 3.62 -1.06
N GLY A 804 18.78 3.50 -1.91
CA GLY A 804 18.21 2.20 -2.33
C GLY A 804 17.40 1.44 -1.28
N TYR A 805 17.28 1.96 -0.06
CA TYR A 805 16.23 1.58 0.89
C TYR A 805 14.87 2.09 0.37
N VAL A 806 13.83 1.25 0.43
CA VAL A 806 12.49 1.59 -0.05
C VAL A 806 11.48 1.50 1.10
N PRO A 807 10.95 2.64 1.62
CA PRO A 807 9.89 2.61 2.62
C PRO A 807 8.58 2.12 1.98
N GLN A 808 7.86 1.24 2.67
CA GLN A 808 6.50 0.89 2.27
C GLN A 808 5.48 1.70 3.08
N PRO A 809 4.33 2.10 2.52
CA PRO A 809 3.24 2.70 3.28
C PRO A 809 2.83 1.86 4.50
N VAL A 810 2.83 0.52 4.35
CA VAL A 810 2.47 -0.46 5.38
C VAL A 810 3.58 -0.72 6.43
N GLY A 811 4.76 -0.09 6.28
CA GLY A 811 5.90 -0.26 7.20
C GLY A 811 6.79 -1.50 6.96
N ALA A 812 6.40 -2.40 6.07
CA ALA A 812 7.18 -3.55 5.59
C ALA A 812 8.30 -3.12 4.60
N ASP A 813 9.20 -2.24 5.03
CA ASP A 813 10.20 -1.62 4.15
C ASP A 813 11.19 -2.65 3.56
N TYR A 814 11.68 -2.39 2.34
CA TYR A 814 12.63 -3.27 1.64
C TYR A 814 14.08 -2.78 1.80
N TYR A 815 14.97 -3.69 2.20
CA TYR A 815 16.35 -3.40 2.60
C TYR A 815 17.38 -3.98 1.63
N GLU A 816 17.02 -4.92 0.77
CA GLU A 816 17.90 -5.65 -0.14
C GLU A 816 18.58 -4.73 -1.18
N GLY A 817 17.91 -3.65 -1.57
CA GLY A 817 18.46 -2.57 -2.41
C GLY A 817 19.35 -1.55 -1.68
N THR A 818 19.50 -1.65 -0.34
CA THR A 818 20.21 -0.63 0.47
C THR A 818 21.70 -0.56 0.12
N VAL A 819 22.13 0.55 -0.45
CA VAL A 819 23.53 0.86 -0.71
C VAL A 819 24.11 1.73 0.40
N ILE A 820 25.33 1.40 0.83
CA ILE A 820 26.16 2.24 1.69
C ILE A 820 27.33 2.79 0.85
N ALA A 821 27.36 4.11 0.67
CA ALA A 821 28.44 4.85 0.02
C ALA A 821 29.67 4.97 0.95
N LYS A 822 30.85 5.22 0.35
CA LYS A 822 32.14 5.30 1.06
C LYS A 822 32.32 6.63 1.78
#